data_AF-A0A7S0R315-F1
#
_entry.id   AF-A0A7S0R315-F1
#
_cell.length_a   1.000
_cell.length_b   1.000
_cell.length_c   1.000
_cell.angle_alpha   90.00
_cell.angle_beta   90.00
_cell.angle_gamma   90.00
#
_symmetry.space_group_name_H-M   'P 1'
#
loop_
_entity.id
_entity.type
_entity.pdbx_description
1 polymer ?
#
loop_
_entity_poly.entity_id
_entity_poly.type
_entity_poly.pdbx_seq_one_letter_code
_entity_poly.pdbx_strand_id
1 'polypeptide(L)'
;VASKDRIMGIPWIVRVMANISLSFEALAGRDGVRNLSVILHFTQEQADVCIPLLRQNAFCGLEPRNIVVFIQPNRPGYVFDGAAQRFVRADATNATFLDNGGSGLALMQLNWVAEGYSIDRDGNLHKMMGTALEVLEERKVEWLLSARAGDLALLERWSLLDLVLVPAALAVHKAAGVAAVTQVVKADGLGLAVRRNGSIVVGPHSVAATRARAVLSAVAPGTPGAGLGPSTELRASELHAGAMKSVVKGVKDSSESYCLGLDRYIVNLAALKSLLVSPEVLRPKLAMRQGVVHVRMDMGDVLSHDAMRTLAMRARSAPTLLTVPPDLEELLPLVMAQDNSASFRKLIGQRRIATLSTNGTPPPAPMGGSGPSPLSLGSNGGHNGITSPASGPLGSVLPPISPTGAGSKDVKAPPGSWGGNGAQRGSITSPWGSNPGGHGANALREGRQIVVFITASSLSAMAVDAAIAVCKPGRDTCHLVTVVSGQMHVEAAQDMLESHYAVLARALVEVQQEVLVLDKEEPQLVPTMEEYVMRVSADLVIMATKALNTSQLQSTKVAGSVTLAVIKRLSVPVLVVNANSGHMADALKHHVVRAAAMVKRGSLPLVEYMAQWLLQPSRGDSLLLVQAEDPNAGPLKVSLAGTGGAAAGASPAGLAKLSVRDQQVLAAQRQIMSAQQTVVMAGFKQTPNVVAVDGEKVEEVVRVVGGHSISVVGYLLPRVITQVPAHLVQLVHTCRAAVLCFKQKDGKL
;
A
#
# COMPACT_ATOMS: atom_id res chain seq x y z
N VAL A 1 -0.93 -22.65 -6.93
CA VAL A 1 -1.39 -21.32 -7.42
C VAL A 1 -2.20 -21.44 -8.72
N ALA A 2 -1.81 -22.27 -9.71
CA ALA A 2 -2.61 -22.39 -10.95
C ALA A 2 -3.95 -23.15 -10.83
N SER A 3 -4.16 -23.98 -9.81
CA SER A 3 -5.39 -24.78 -9.62
C SER A 3 -6.36 -24.29 -8.54
N LYS A 4 -6.03 -23.21 -7.80
CA LYS A 4 -6.91 -22.68 -6.74
C LYS A 4 -7.33 -21.25 -7.06
N ASP A 5 -8.66 -21.09 -7.12
CA ASP A 5 -9.44 -19.87 -6.98
C ASP A 5 -9.54 -18.95 -8.20
N ARG A 6 -10.64 -19.12 -8.94
CA ARG A 6 -11.21 -18.06 -9.77
C ARG A 6 -11.50 -16.86 -8.87
N ILE A 7 -10.60 -15.88 -8.80
CA ILE A 7 -10.86 -14.66 -8.04
C ILE A 7 -11.91 -13.85 -8.82
N MET A 8 -13.15 -13.90 -8.35
CA MET A 8 -14.32 -13.31 -9.01
C MET A 8 -14.51 -13.78 -10.47
N GLY A 9 -14.20 -15.05 -10.75
CA GLY A 9 -14.48 -15.67 -12.05
C GLY A 9 -13.42 -15.50 -13.15
N ILE A 10 -12.44 -14.61 -12.99
CA ILE A 10 -11.32 -14.44 -13.95
C ILE A 10 -10.05 -15.11 -13.39
N PRO A 11 -9.40 -16.02 -14.15
CA PRO A 11 -8.16 -16.67 -13.71
C PRO A 11 -7.01 -15.70 -13.47
N TRP A 12 -6.17 -15.98 -12.47
CA TRP A 12 -5.03 -15.15 -12.10
C TRP A 12 -4.10 -14.78 -13.27
N ILE A 13 -3.68 -15.77 -14.06
CA ILE A 13 -2.77 -15.56 -15.19
C ILE A 13 -3.37 -14.61 -16.24
N VAL A 14 -4.69 -14.67 -16.44
CA VAL A 14 -5.41 -13.79 -17.37
C VAL A 14 -5.42 -12.36 -16.84
N ARG A 15 -5.63 -12.16 -15.53
CA ARG A 15 -5.56 -10.83 -14.90
C ARG A 15 -4.18 -10.19 -15.05
N VAL A 16 -3.13 -10.95 -14.76
CA VAL A 16 -1.73 -10.49 -14.88
C VAL A 16 -1.40 -10.14 -16.33
N MET A 17 -1.68 -11.04 -17.27
CA MET A 17 -1.35 -10.82 -18.69
C MET A 17 -2.14 -9.64 -19.28
N ALA A 18 -3.42 -9.51 -18.95
CA ALA A 18 -4.23 -8.37 -19.37
C ALA A 18 -3.71 -7.05 -18.79
N ASN A 19 -3.30 -7.02 -17.51
CA ASN A 19 -2.76 -5.80 -16.93
C ASN A 19 -1.40 -5.41 -17.54
N ILE A 20 -0.54 -6.40 -17.88
CA ILE A 20 0.69 -6.17 -18.63
C ILE A 20 0.38 -5.54 -19.98
N SER A 21 -0.52 -6.15 -20.77
CA SER A 21 -0.94 -5.61 -22.08
C SER A 21 -1.47 -4.18 -21.98
N LEU A 22 -2.35 -3.91 -21.01
CA LEU A 22 -2.95 -2.58 -20.82
C LEU A 22 -1.94 -1.54 -20.36
N SER A 23 -0.99 -1.92 -19.51
CA SER A 23 0.08 -1.03 -19.04
C SER A 23 0.98 -0.60 -20.21
N PHE A 24 1.34 -1.56 -21.08
CA PHE A 24 2.12 -1.27 -22.29
C PHE A 24 1.31 -0.52 -23.35
N GLU A 25 0.03 -0.84 -23.54
CA GLU A 25 -0.85 -0.10 -24.47
C GLU A 25 -0.98 1.36 -24.03
N ALA A 26 -1.07 1.62 -22.73
CA ALA A 26 -1.15 2.98 -22.19
C ALA A 26 0.16 3.76 -22.39
N LEU A 27 1.32 3.09 -22.37
CA LEU A 27 2.63 3.73 -22.49
C LEU A 27 3.08 3.93 -23.94
N ALA A 28 2.95 2.89 -24.76
CA ALA A 28 3.54 2.82 -26.10
C ALA A 28 2.50 2.52 -27.20
N GLY A 29 1.21 2.60 -26.86
CA GLY A 29 0.13 2.29 -27.78
C GLY A 29 0.09 0.81 -28.16
N ARG A 30 -0.74 0.50 -29.17
CA ARG A 30 -0.91 -0.87 -29.67
C ARG A 30 0.34 -1.44 -30.30
N ASP A 31 1.15 -0.60 -30.93
CA ASP A 31 2.41 -1.04 -31.53
C ASP A 31 3.43 -1.45 -30.46
N GLY A 32 3.40 -0.83 -29.28
CA GLY A 32 4.14 -1.31 -28.12
C GLY A 32 3.74 -2.72 -27.71
N VAL A 33 2.44 -3.00 -27.62
CA VAL A 33 1.92 -4.34 -27.29
C VAL A 33 2.30 -5.39 -28.34
N ARG A 34 2.28 -5.02 -29.62
CA ARG A 34 2.68 -5.90 -30.74
C ARG A 34 4.16 -6.27 -30.73
N ASN A 35 5.01 -5.47 -30.10
CA ASN A 35 6.45 -5.73 -29.99
C ASN A 35 6.85 -6.26 -28.61
N LEU A 36 5.92 -6.30 -27.65
CA LEU A 36 6.18 -6.79 -26.30
C LEU A 36 6.36 -8.31 -26.31
N SER A 37 7.56 -8.78 -25.96
CA SER A 37 7.82 -10.21 -25.70
C SER A 37 7.60 -10.55 -24.23
N VAL A 38 6.89 -11.64 -23.96
CA VAL A 38 6.59 -12.11 -22.60
C VAL A 38 7.12 -13.53 -22.43
N ILE A 39 7.88 -13.76 -21.36
CA ILE A 39 8.44 -15.07 -21.04
C ILE A 39 7.74 -15.62 -19.81
N LEU A 40 7.17 -16.82 -19.95
CA LEU A 40 6.41 -17.50 -18.91
C LEU A 40 7.13 -18.79 -18.51
N HIS A 41 7.50 -18.88 -17.23
CA HIS A 41 8.04 -20.10 -16.66
C HIS A 41 6.92 -20.82 -15.90
N PHE A 42 6.59 -22.04 -16.32
CA PHE A 42 5.52 -22.84 -15.76
C PHE A 42 6.02 -24.21 -15.35
N THR A 43 5.44 -24.82 -14.32
CA THR A 43 5.51 -26.29 -14.20
C THR A 43 4.62 -26.92 -15.28
N GLN A 44 4.81 -28.23 -15.56
CA GLN A 44 3.96 -28.94 -16.53
C GLN A 44 2.46 -28.76 -16.21
N GLU A 45 2.08 -29.00 -14.96
CA GLU A 45 0.69 -28.83 -14.49
C GLU A 45 0.16 -27.39 -14.68
N GLN A 46 1.02 -26.39 -14.49
CA GLN A 46 0.65 -24.99 -14.71
C GLN A 46 0.47 -24.70 -16.20
N ALA A 47 1.33 -25.23 -17.06
CA ALA A 47 1.23 -25.04 -18.50
C ALA A 47 -0.08 -25.62 -19.05
N ASP A 48 -0.42 -26.85 -18.63
CA ASP A 48 -1.64 -27.56 -19.05
C ASP A 48 -2.92 -26.79 -18.69
N VAL A 49 -2.90 -25.99 -17.62
CA VAL A 49 -4.04 -25.16 -17.19
C VAL A 49 -3.98 -23.75 -17.77
N CYS A 50 -2.84 -23.09 -17.69
CA CYS A 50 -2.70 -21.67 -18.02
C CYS A 50 -2.76 -21.41 -19.52
N ILE A 51 -2.19 -22.27 -20.37
CA ILE A 51 -2.16 -22.05 -21.82
C ILE A 51 -3.57 -22.09 -22.43
N PRO A 52 -4.43 -23.10 -22.14
CA PRO A 52 -5.82 -23.07 -22.60
C PRO A 52 -6.59 -21.85 -22.11
N LEU A 53 -6.34 -21.39 -20.88
CA LEU A 53 -6.98 -20.18 -20.35
C LEU A 53 -6.52 -18.92 -21.09
N LEU A 54 -5.24 -18.79 -21.40
CA LEU A 54 -4.72 -17.68 -22.21
C LEU A 54 -5.33 -17.70 -23.61
N ARG A 55 -5.37 -18.87 -24.28
CA ARG A 55 -6.02 -19.04 -25.58
C ARG A 55 -7.49 -18.62 -25.56
N GLN A 56 -8.24 -19.09 -24.56
CA GLN A 56 -9.67 -18.74 -24.39
C GLN A 56 -9.91 -17.24 -24.23
N ASN A 57 -8.91 -16.49 -23.77
CA ASN A 57 -8.98 -15.04 -23.59
C ASN A 57 -8.13 -14.31 -24.65
N ALA A 58 -7.97 -14.92 -25.83
CA ALA A 58 -7.23 -14.36 -26.98
C ALA A 58 -5.85 -13.80 -26.59
N PHE A 59 -5.14 -14.51 -25.71
CA PHE A 59 -3.83 -14.15 -25.17
C PHE A 59 -3.77 -12.73 -24.59
N CYS A 60 -4.91 -12.21 -24.11
CA CYS A 60 -5.06 -10.88 -23.55
C CYS A 60 -4.55 -9.77 -24.49
N GLY A 61 -4.76 -9.93 -25.80
CA GLY A 61 -4.37 -8.95 -26.82
C GLY A 61 -2.92 -9.04 -27.29
N LEU A 62 -2.10 -9.93 -26.72
CA LEU A 62 -0.75 -10.21 -27.19
C LEU A 62 -0.78 -11.16 -28.39
N GLU A 63 0.19 -11.01 -29.29
CA GLU A 63 0.37 -11.98 -30.36
C GLU A 63 1.00 -13.27 -29.79
N PRO A 64 0.50 -14.47 -30.11
CA PRO A 64 1.02 -15.73 -29.55
C PRO A 64 2.52 -15.93 -29.76
N ARG A 65 3.03 -15.49 -30.92
CA ARG A 65 4.47 -15.52 -31.24
C ARG A 65 5.34 -14.74 -30.25
N ASN A 66 4.77 -13.74 -29.58
CA ASN A 66 5.48 -12.94 -28.59
C ASN A 66 5.54 -13.59 -27.22
N ILE A 67 4.83 -14.70 -27.00
CA ILE A 67 4.84 -15.44 -25.75
C ILE A 67 5.79 -16.62 -25.89
N VAL A 68 6.79 -16.65 -25.01
CA VAL A 68 7.74 -17.77 -24.90
C VAL A 68 7.44 -18.50 -23.59
N VAL A 69 7.27 -19.81 -23.65
CA VAL A 69 6.98 -20.66 -22.49
C VAL A 69 8.16 -21.55 -22.20
N PHE A 70 8.51 -21.67 -20.93
CA PHE A 70 9.48 -22.62 -20.42
C PHE A 70 8.79 -23.55 -19.44
N ILE A 71 8.96 -24.85 -19.63
CA ILE A 71 8.46 -25.86 -18.71
C ILE A 71 9.57 -26.21 -17.72
N GLN A 72 9.37 -25.81 -16.48
CA GLN A 72 10.28 -26.05 -15.37
C GLN A 72 10.06 -27.47 -14.83
N PRO A 73 11.12 -28.29 -14.73
CA PRO A 73 11.01 -29.62 -14.18
C PRO A 73 10.71 -29.55 -12.68
N ASN A 74 9.79 -30.39 -12.21
CA ASN A 74 9.56 -30.55 -10.77
C ASN A 74 10.80 -31.16 -10.13
N ARG A 75 11.47 -30.39 -9.26
CA ARG A 75 12.66 -30.84 -8.56
C ARG A 75 12.25 -31.49 -7.25
N PRO A 76 12.51 -32.80 -7.07
CA PRO A 76 12.24 -33.44 -5.80
C PRO A 76 13.14 -32.83 -4.73
N GLY A 77 12.62 -32.73 -3.51
CA GLY A 77 13.48 -32.53 -2.35
C GLY A 77 14.14 -33.82 -1.89
N TYR A 78 14.92 -33.71 -0.82
CA TYR A 78 15.61 -34.81 -0.19
C TYR A 78 15.28 -34.85 1.31
N VAL A 79 15.01 -36.02 1.85
CA VAL A 79 14.78 -36.25 3.28
C VAL A 79 15.99 -37.00 3.83
N PHE A 80 16.38 -36.70 5.06
CA PHE A 80 17.44 -37.45 5.73
C PHE A 80 16.90 -38.79 6.21
N ASP A 81 17.41 -39.88 5.64
CA ASP A 81 17.15 -41.23 6.12
C ASP A 81 18.10 -41.53 7.29
N GLY A 82 17.55 -41.57 8.50
CA GLY A 82 18.32 -41.83 9.72
C GLY A 82 18.90 -43.25 9.78
N ALA A 83 18.27 -44.24 9.14
CA ALA A 83 18.77 -45.61 9.11
C ALA A 83 19.96 -45.73 8.14
N ALA A 84 19.84 -45.14 6.95
CA ALA A 84 20.90 -45.15 5.95
C ALA A 84 21.95 -44.02 6.11
N GLN A 85 21.76 -43.12 7.09
CA GLN A 85 22.60 -41.94 7.36
C GLN A 85 22.88 -41.10 6.10
N ARG A 86 21.89 -40.98 5.20
CA ARG A 86 22.06 -40.26 3.93
C ARG A 86 20.77 -39.54 3.53
N PHE A 87 20.92 -38.52 2.69
CA PHE A 87 19.78 -37.86 2.05
C PHE A 87 19.26 -38.73 0.91
N VAL A 88 17.98 -39.09 0.97
CA VAL A 88 17.27 -39.82 -0.08
C VAL A 88 16.22 -38.93 -0.72
N ARG A 89 15.92 -39.16 -2.01
CA ARG A 89 14.91 -38.40 -2.75
C ARG A 89 13.56 -38.54 -2.02
N ALA A 90 12.93 -37.43 -1.70
CA ALA A 90 11.63 -37.42 -1.06
C ALA A 90 10.53 -37.81 -2.07
N ASP A 91 9.49 -38.49 -1.58
CA ASP A 91 8.37 -38.91 -2.40
C ASP A 91 7.65 -37.71 -3.02
N ALA A 92 7.30 -37.83 -4.31
CA ALA A 92 6.78 -36.73 -5.13
C ALA A 92 5.51 -36.07 -4.56
N THR A 93 4.72 -36.80 -3.76
CA THR A 93 3.47 -36.33 -3.15
C THR A 93 3.67 -35.37 -1.97
N ASN A 94 4.81 -35.45 -1.28
CA ASN A 94 5.12 -34.62 -0.10
C ASN A 94 6.18 -33.53 -0.39
N ALA A 95 6.78 -33.51 -1.57
CA ALA A 95 8.06 -32.83 -1.82
C ALA A 95 8.10 -31.90 -3.04
N THR A 96 6.96 -31.51 -3.62
CA THR A 96 6.95 -30.51 -4.70
C THR A 96 7.20 -29.12 -4.12
N PHE A 97 8.48 -28.75 -4.09
CA PHE A 97 8.90 -27.37 -3.92
C PHE A 97 8.53 -26.60 -5.17
N LEU A 98 7.36 -25.97 -5.15
CA LEU A 98 7.08 -24.83 -6.00
C LEU A 98 7.99 -23.70 -5.50
N ASP A 99 9.19 -23.61 -6.09
CA ASP A 99 10.10 -22.52 -5.80
C ASP A 99 9.40 -21.21 -6.17
N ASN A 100 9.11 -20.41 -5.15
CA ASN A 100 8.33 -19.19 -5.29
C ASN A 100 9.22 -18.07 -5.87
N GLY A 101 9.55 -18.19 -7.16
CA GLY A 101 10.14 -17.13 -7.98
C GLY A 101 11.62 -16.83 -7.75
N GLY A 102 12.23 -16.16 -8.73
CA GLY A 102 13.63 -15.76 -8.66
C GLY A 102 14.63 -16.91 -8.84
N SER A 103 14.24 -18.00 -9.50
CA SER A 103 15.13 -19.14 -9.75
C SER A 103 16.19 -18.78 -10.79
N GLY A 104 17.47 -18.88 -10.43
CA GLY A 104 18.59 -18.66 -11.35
C GLY A 104 18.59 -19.64 -12.53
N LEU A 105 17.93 -20.78 -12.38
CA LEU A 105 17.77 -21.76 -13.45
C LEU A 105 16.78 -21.31 -14.51
N ALA A 106 15.75 -20.56 -14.12
CA ALA A 106 14.85 -19.94 -15.09
C ALA A 106 15.63 -18.95 -15.99
N LEU A 107 16.59 -18.21 -15.42
CA LEU A 107 17.50 -17.40 -16.23
C LEU A 107 18.39 -18.25 -17.13
N MET A 108 19.00 -19.32 -16.60
CA MET A 108 19.85 -20.19 -17.41
C MET A 108 19.12 -20.86 -18.57
N GLN A 109 17.86 -21.26 -18.38
CA GLN A 109 17.04 -21.83 -19.44
C GLN A 109 16.89 -20.90 -20.64
N LEU A 110 16.97 -19.58 -20.46
CA LEU A 110 16.94 -18.63 -21.57
C LEU A 110 18.10 -18.85 -22.56
N ASN A 111 19.24 -19.35 -22.07
CA ASN A 111 20.44 -19.63 -22.86
C ASN A 111 20.55 -21.11 -23.27
N TRP A 112 19.61 -21.97 -22.88
CA TRP A 112 19.63 -23.38 -23.30
C TRP A 112 18.92 -23.55 -24.64
N VAL A 113 19.58 -24.29 -25.53
CA VAL A 113 19.07 -24.53 -26.88
C VAL A 113 17.84 -25.40 -26.82
N ALA A 114 16.77 -24.94 -27.47
CA ALA A 114 15.52 -25.68 -27.65
C ALA A 114 14.78 -26.04 -26.34
N GLU A 115 15.02 -25.35 -25.24
CA GLU A 115 14.25 -25.51 -24.00
C GLU A 115 12.99 -24.63 -23.97
N GLY A 116 12.98 -23.56 -24.77
CA GLY A 116 11.83 -22.66 -24.92
C GLY A 116 10.81 -23.19 -25.92
N TYR A 117 9.55 -22.85 -25.69
CA TYR A 117 8.42 -23.12 -26.57
C TYR A 117 7.80 -21.81 -27.04
N SER A 118 7.59 -21.70 -28.35
CA SER A 118 6.71 -20.68 -28.93
C SER A 118 5.27 -21.17 -28.93
N ILE A 119 4.31 -20.25 -28.77
CA ILE A 119 2.89 -20.58 -28.81
C ILE A 119 2.30 -20.18 -30.17
N ASP A 120 1.55 -21.07 -30.80
CA ASP A 120 0.76 -20.73 -31.99
C ASP A 120 -0.61 -20.11 -31.61
N ARG A 121 -1.42 -19.75 -32.63
CA ARG A 121 -2.76 -19.19 -32.41
C ARG A 121 -3.73 -20.15 -31.76
N ASP A 122 -3.52 -21.44 -31.94
CA ASP A 122 -4.33 -22.51 -31.39
C ASP A 122 -3.85 -22.93 -29.99
N GLY A 123 -2.84 -22.26 -29.43
CA GLY A 123 -2.30 -22.55 -28.11
C GLY A 123 -1.41 -23.79 -28.06
N ASN A 124 -1.01 -24.35 -29.20
CA ASN A 124 -0.06 -25.45 -29.22
C ASN A 124 1.36 -24.92 -29.02
N LEU A 125 2.15 -25.70 -28.29
CA LEU A 125 3.54 -25.38 -27.99
C LEU A 125 4.45 -25.97 -29.07
N HIS A 126 5.25 -25.12 -29.69
CA HIS A 126 6.26 -25.49 -30.68
C HIS A 126 7.65 -25.22 -30.13
N LYS A 127 8.49 -26.25 -30.09
CA LYS A 127 9.88 -26.13 -29.61
C LYS A 127 10.63 -25.09 -30.43
N MET A 128 11.30 -24.15 -29.76
CA MET A 128 12.06 -23.09 -30.42
C MET A 128 13.34 -23.64 -31.06
N MET A 129 13.72 -23.09 -32.21
CA MET A 129 15.00 -23.34 -32.85
C MET A 129 15.99 -22.30 -32.30
N GLY A 130 16.92 -22.72 -31.44
CA GLY A 130 17.88 -21.83 -30.78
C GLY A 130 17.54 -21.53 -29.31
N THR A 131 18.20 -20.53 -28.76
CA THR A 131 17.99 -20.05 -27.39
C THR A 131 16.95 -18.93 -27.36
N ALA A 132 16.30 -18.70 -26.21
CA ALA A 132 15.39 -17.55 -26.10
C ALA A 132 16.15 -16.22 -26.15
N LEU A 133 17.40 -16.16 -25.69
CA LEU A 133 18.22 -14.94 -25.76
C LEU A 133 18.49 -14.53 -27.21
N GLU A 134 18.79 -15.47 -28.11
CA GLU A 134 18.95 -15.20 -29.54
C GLU A 134 17.66 -14.68 -30.16
N VAL A 135 16.52 -15.32 -29.86
CA VAL A 135 15.22 -14.89 -30.39
C VAL A 135 14.82 -13.50 -29.87
N LEU A 136 15.16 -13.17 -28.62
CA LEU A 136 14.92 -11.83 -28.06
C LEU A 136 15.83 -10.77 -28.72
N GLU A 137 17.08 -11.13 -29.01
CA GLU A 137 18.03 -10.27 -29.72
C GLU A 137 17.58 -10.00 -31.17
N GLU A 138 17.11 -11.02 -31.89
CA GLU A 138 16.51 -10.88 -33.23
C GLU A 138 15.29 -9.94 -33.22
N ARG A 139 14.53 -9.96 -32.11
CA ARG A 139 13.39 -9.06 -31.87
C ARG A 139 13.80 -7.68 -31.36
N LYS A 140 15.10 -7.38 -31.28
CA LYS A 140 15.67 -6.12 -30.80
C LYS A 140 15.27 -5.79 -29.36
N VAL A 141 15.11 -6.83 -28.52
CA VAL A 141 14.89 -6.63 -27.08
C VAL A 141 16.24 -6.27 -26.44
N GLU A 142 16.28 -5.16 -25.72
CA GLU A 142 17.49 -4.72 -25.01
C GLU A 142 17.43 -4.98 -23.51
N TRP A 143 16.23 -4.99 -22.94
CA TRP A 143 15.99 -5.02 -21.50
C TRP A 143 14.91 -6.02 -21.14
N LEU A 144 15.14 -6.74 -20.04
CA LEU A 144 14.20 -7.68 -19.45
C LEU A 144 13.75 -7.15 -18.09
N LEU A 145 12.44 -7.23 -17.85
CA LEU A 145 11.84 -6.96 -16.55
C LEU A 145 11.29 -8.27 -16.01
N SER A 146 11.71 -8.65 -14.81
CA SER A 146 11.23 -9.86 -14.14
C SER A 146 10.35 -9.51 -12.95
N ALA A 147 9.28 -10.26 -12.78
CA ALA A 147 8.41 -10.21 -11.62
C ALA A 147 7.90 -11.62 -11.29
N ARG A 148 7.52 -11.85 -10.04
CA ARG A 148 6.90 -13.11 -9.64
C ARG A 148 5.42 -13.12 -9.98
N ALA A 149 4.90 -14.24 -10.44
CA ALA A 149 3.47 -14.35 -10.74
C ALA A 149 2.58 -14.00 -9.53
N GLY A 150 3.00 -14.32 -8.30
CA GLY A 150 2.24 -14.01 -7.07
C GLY A 150 2.46 -12.59 -6.50
N ASP A 151 3.14 -11.72 -7.25
CA ASP A 151 3.35 -10.33 -6.87
C ASP A 151 2.09 -9.52 -7.15
N LEU A 152 1.41 -9.05 -6.10
CA LEU A 152 0.16 -8.31 -6.25
C LEU A 152 0.36 -6.98 -6.95
N ALA A 153 1.58 -6.43 -6.95
CA ALA A 153 1.86 -5.24 -7.71
C ALA A 153 1.52 -5.47 -9.19
N LEU A 154 1.67 -6.67 -9.75
CA LEU A 154 1.26 -6.98 -11.13
C LEU A 154 -0.21 -6.70 -11.45
N LEU A 155 -1.06 -6.49 -10.44
CA LEU A 155 -2.44 -6.07 -10.63
C LEU A 155 -2.65 -4.55 -10.63
N GLU A 156 -1.71 -3.79 -10.08
CA GLU A 156 -1.72 -2.33 -10.11
C GLU A 156 -1.45 -1.82 -11.53
N ARG A 157 -2.14 -0.75 -11.92
CA ARG A 157 -2.13 -0.22 -13.29
C ARG A 157 -0.74 0.26 -13.80
N TRP A 158 0.23 0.47 -12.91
CA TRP A 158 1.50 1.15 -13.24
C TRP A 158 2.74 0.55 -12.56
N SER A 159 2.62 -0.64 -11.98
CA SER A 159 3.68 -1.21 -11.13
C SER A 159 4.82 -1.87 -11.92
N LEU A 160 4.50 -2.64 -12.98
CA LEU A 160 5.50 -3.37 -13.76
C LEU A 160 6.30 -2.42 -14.65
N LEU A 161 5.62 -1.44 -15.24
CA LEU A 161 6.21 -0.32 -15.97
C LEU A 161 6.16 0.93 -15.10
N ASP A 162 6.88 0.89 -13.98
CA ASP A 162 7.06 2.06 -13.15
C ASP A 162 7.77 3.16 -13.97
N LEU A 163 7.00 4.16 -14.42
CA LEU A 163 7.45 5.27 -15.28
C LEU A 163 8.47 6.19 -14.62
N VAL A 164 8.81 5.97 -13.35
CA VAL A 164 9.88 6.68 -12.66
C VAL A 164 11.09 5.76 -12.51
N LEU A 165 10.86 4.51 -12.10
CA LEU A 165 11.95 3.57 -11.85
C LEU A 165 12.62 3.09 -13.14
N VAL A 166 11.86 2.73 -14.18
CA VAL A 166 12.44 2.21 -15.42
C VAL A 166 13.30 3.28 -16.11
N PRO A 167 12.85 4.54 -16.31
CA PRO A 167 13.72 5.58 -16.86
C PRO A 167 14.93 5.86 -15.98
N ALA A 168 14.80 5.82 -14.66
CA ALA A 168 15.93 5.98 -13.75
C ALA A 168 16.94 4.84 -13.90
N ALA A 169 16.51 3.58 -14.00
CA ALA A 169 17.37 2.43 -14.25
C ALA A 169 18.13 2.58 -15.58
N LEU A 170 17.44 2.99 -16.66
CA LEU A 170 18.06 3.24 -17.97
C LEU A 170 19.05 4.42 -17.93
N ALA A 171 18.72 5.49 -17.21
CA ALA A 171 19.61 6.64 -17.04
C ALA A 171 20.89 6.25 -16.28
N VAL A 172 20.75 5.45 -15.21
CA VAL A 172 21.88 4.91 -14.44
C VAL A 172 22.74 4.00 -15.31
N HIS A 173 22.13 3.14 -16.14
CA HIS A 173 22.86 2.33 -17.09
C HIS A 173 23.70 3.20 -18.04
N LYS A 174 23.10 4.23 -18.66
CA LYS A 174 23.80 5.14 -19.57
C LYS A 174 24.92 5.91 -18.89
N ALA A 175 24.74 6.26 -17.61
CA ALA A 175 25.70 7.03 -16.83
C ALA A 175 26.88 6.17 -16.30
N ALA A 176 26.61 4.97 -15.81
CA ALA A 176 27.54 4.18 -15.00
C ALA A 176 27.83 2.77 -15.55
N GLY A 177 27.18 2.37 -16.65
CA GLY A 177 27.30 1.03 -17.21
C GLY A 177 26.70 -0.06 -16.30
N VAL A 178 25.71 0.30 -15.47
CA VAL A 178 24.97 -0.67 -14.63
C VAL A 178 24.15 -1.57 -15.54
N ALA A 179 24.43 -2.88 -15.55
CA ALA A 179 23.74 -3.83 -16.42
C ALA A 179 22.52 -4.47 -15.76
N ALA A 180 22.35 -4.33 -14.44
CA ALA A 180 21.14 -4.75 -13.76
C ALA A 180 20.74 -3.87 -12.59
N VAL A 181 19.44 -3.86 -12.30
CA VAL A 181 18.84 -3.20 -11.15
C VAL A 181 17.97 -4.20 -10.40
N THR A 182 18.16 -4.29 -9.08
CA THR A 182 17.26 -5.01 -8.18
C THR A 182 16.40 -4.02 -7.40
N GLN A 183 15.10 -4.27 -7.31
CA GLN A 183 14.21 -3.43 -6.50
C GLN A 183 14.27 -3.84 -5.04
N VAL A 184 14.28 -2.85 -4.15
CA VAL A 184 14.33 -3.05 -2.69
C VAL A 184 13.27 -2.26 -1.94
N VAL A 185 12.88 -2.75 -0.76
CA VAL A 185 12.08 -2.00 0.22
C VAL A 185 12.85 -1.89 1.53
N LYS A 186 12.73 -0.76 2.24
CA LYS A 186 13.34 -0.58 3.55
C LYS A 186 12.51 -1.27 4.64
N ALA A 187 13.17 -1.86 5.62
CA ALA A 187 12.55 -2.43 6.81
C ALA A 187 13.42 -2.25 8.05
N ASP A 188 12.79 -1.93 9.17
CA ASP A 188 13.48 -1.61 10.43
C ASP A 188 13.98 -2.87 11.17
N GLY A 189 13.43 -4.04 10.82
CA GLY A 189 13.75 -5.32 11.45
C GLY A 189 14.00 -6.44 10.46
N LEU A 190 15.05 -7.22 10.70
CA LEU A 190 15.41 -8.36 9.86
C LEU A 190 14.40 -9.51 9.98
N GLY A 191 13.92 -9.82 11.19
CA GLY A 191 13.23 -11.07 11.50
C GLY A 191 11.96 -11.32 10.68
N LEU A 192 10.90 -10.54 10.93
CA LEU A 192 9.62 -10.72 10.23
C LEU A 192 9.73 -10.37 8.74
N ALA A 193 10.55 -9.37 8.42
CA ALA A 193 10.61 -8.79 7.09
C ALA A 193 11.39 -9.67 6.11
N VAL A 194 12.49 -10.29 6.54
CA VAL A 194 13.20 -11.32 5.74
C VAL A 194 12.38 -12.60 5.65
N ARG A 195 11.61 -12.96 6.68
CA ARG A 195 10.68 -14.11 6.57
C ARG A 195 9.61 -13.88 5.49
N ARG A 196 9.17 -12.64 5.30
CA ARG A 196 8.17 -12.28 4.27
C ARG A 196 8.79 -12.21 2.86
N ASN A 197 9.93 -11.55 2.71
CA ASN A 197 10.49 -11.24 1.38
C ASN A 197 11.59 -12.22 0.92
N GLY A 198 12.20 -12.96 1.84
CA GLY A 198 13.15 -14.05 1.54
C GLY A 198 14.61 -13.64 1.36
N SER A 199 14.91 -12.34 1.23
CA SER A 199 16.27 -11.83 1.03
C SER A 199 16.50 -10.43 1.59
N ILE A 200 17.79 -10.09 1.76
CA ILE A 200 18.28 -8.73 1.94
C ILE A 200 19.24 -8.37 0.80
N VAL A 201 19.33 -7.10 0.46
CA VAL A 201 20.29 -6.59 -0.52
C VAL A 201 21.32 -5.75 0.20
N VAL A 202 22.59 -6.11 0.00
CA VAL A 202 23.75 -5.48 0.61
C VAL A 202 24.57 -4.79 -0.47
N GLY A 203 24.90 -3.53 -0.25
CA GLY A 203 25.79 -2.76 -1.12
C GLY A 203 27.18 -2.54 -0.48
N PRO A 204 28.16 -2.05 -1.25
CA PRO A 204 29.47 -1.66 -0.73
C PRO A 204 29.35 -0.56 0.34
N HIS A 205 30.25 -0.58 1.32
CA HIS A 205 30.25 0.36 2.45
C HIS A 205 30.37 1.86 2.05
N SER A 206 29.94 2.74 2.97
CA SER A 206 29.43 4.11 2.84
C SER A 206 30.23 5.15 2.05
N VAL A 207 31.54 4.98 1.84
CA VAL A 207 32.35 5.95 1.09
C VAL A 207 32.00 5.94 -0.41
N ALA A 208 31.64 4.77 -0.94
CA ALA A 208 31.15 4.59 -2.30
C ALA A 208 29.71 5.13 -2.49
N ALA A 209 28.85 4.98 -1.48
CA ALA A 209 27.45 5.41 -1.53
C ALA A 209 27.30 6.95 -1.55
N THR A 210 28.16 7.66 -0.82
CA THR A 210 28.18 9.14 -0.83
C THR A 210 28.61 9.68 -2.20
N ARG A 211 29.58 9.01 -2.85
CA ARG A 211 29.97 9.31 -4.23
C ARG A 211 28.90 8.90 -5.24
N ALA A 212 28.22 7.78 -5.07
CA ALA A 212 27.09 7.37 -5.91
C ALA A 212 25.97 8.44 -5.94
N ARG A 213 25.66 9.03 -4.78
CA ARG A 213 24.67 10.11 -4.65
C ARG A 213 25.17 11.41 -5.31
N ALA A 214 26.46 11.71 -5.20
CA ALA A 214 27.10 12.85 -5.88
C ALA A 214 27.17 12.64 -7.41
N VAL A 215 27.48 11.43 -7.87
CA VAL A 215 27.50 11.00 -9.27
C VAL A 215 26.08 11.11 -9.86
N LEU A 216 25.05 10.56 -9.18
CA LEU A 216 23.67 10.69 -9.65
C LEU A 216 23.13 12.13 -9.64
N SER A 217 23.71 13.04 -8.87
CA SER A 217 23.35 14.46 -8.86
C SER A 217 24.23 15.35 -9.75
N ALA A 218 25.38 14.86 -10.25
CA ALA A 218 26.37 15.65 -10.98
C ALA A 218 26.85 15.06 -12.32
N VAL A 219 26.37 13.91 -12.77
CA VAL A 219 26.91 13.24 -13.98
C VAL A 219 26.52 13.97 -15.27
N ALA A 220 27.54 14.60 -15.88
CA ALA A 220 27.63 14.74 -17.32
C ALA A 220 27.89 13.35 -17.95
N PRO A 221 27.21 12.98 -19.06
CA PRO A 221 27.32 11.67 -19.68
C PRO A 221 28.77 11.39 -20.14
N GLY A 222 29.34 10.24 -19.74
CA GLY A 222 30.60 9.73 -20.31
C GLY A 222 31.75 9.45 -19.33
N THR A 223 31.60 9.73 -18.02
CA THR A 223 32.64 9.39 -17.04
C THR A 223 32.45 7.95 -16.56
N PRO A 224 33.42 7.03 -16.74
CA PRO A 224 33.27 5.65 -16.27
C PRO A 224 33.04 5.64 -14.76
N GLY A 225 31.95 4.98 -14.33
CA GLY A 225 31.45 4.92 -12.95
C GLY A 225 32.37 4.19 -11.96
N ALA A 226 33.58 4.69 -11.77
CA ALA A 226 34.53 4.21 -10.78
C ALA A 226 33.99 4.53 -9.37
N GLY A 227 33.37 3.53 -8.72
CA GLY A 227 32.95 3.63 -7.32
C GLY A 227 31.57 3.05 -7.00
N LEU A 228 30.76 2.66 -7.99
CA LEU A 228 29.54 1.89 -7.76
C LEU A 228 29.89 0.40 -7.70
N GLY A 229 30.22 -0.12 -6.52
CA GLY A 229 30.39 -1.56 -6.35
C GLY A 229 29.04 -2.30 -6.44
N PRO A 230 29.04 -3.57 -6.87
CA PRO A 230 27.80 -4.32 -7.11
C PRO A 230 27.03 -4.52 -5.80
N SER A 231 25.71 -4.42 -5.91
CA SER A 231 24.79 -4.83 -4.86
C SER A 231 24.62 -6.35 -4.92
N THR A 232 24.73 -7.00 -3.78
CA THR A 232 24.62 -8.45 -3.62
C THR A 232 23.34 -8.77 -2.87
N GLU A 233 22.54 -9.69 -3.42
CA GLU A 233 21.31 -10.15 -2.78
C GLU A 233 21.56 -11.45 -2.01
N LEU A 234 21.40 -11.39 -0.69
CA LEU A 234 21.61 -12.49 0.23
C LEU A 234 20.27 -13.09 0.67
N ARG A 235 20.09 -14.39 0.49
CA ARG A 235 18.90 -15.12 0.94
C ARG A 235 18.90 -15.34 2.44
N ALA A 236 17.71 -15.51 3.00
CA ALA A 236 17.51 -15.82 4.42
C ALA A 236 18.35 -17.01 4.91
N SER A 237 18.53 -18.05 4.08
CA SER A 237 19.36 -19.22 4.41
C SER A 237 20.84 -18.87 4.60
N GLU A 238 21.34 -17.85 3.88
CA GLU A 238 22.74 -17.41 3.93
C GLU A 238 23.01 -16.56 5.19
N LEU A 239 22.00 -15.85 5.69
CA LEU A 239 22.13 -14.95 6.84
C LEU A 239 22.45 -15.67 8.16
N HIS A 240 22.21 -16.97 8.22
CA HIS A 240 22.44 -17.77 9.42
C HIS A 240 23.91 -18.20 9.58
N ALA A 241 24.73 -18.06 8.53
CA ALA A 241 26.16 -18.34 8.61
C ALA A 241 26.86 -17.39 9.60
N GLY A 242 27.76 -17.92 10.44
CA GLY A 242 28.47 -17.12 11.44
C GLY A 242 29.19 -15.90 10.86
N ALA A 243 29.81 -16.07 9.68
CA ALA A 243 30.47 -14.99 8.94
C ALA A 243 29.50 -13.91 8.42
N MET A 244 28.22 -14.24 8.19
CA MET A 244 27.23 -13.28 7.70
C MET A 244 26.61 -12.46 8.82
N LYS A 245 26.70 -12.90 10.08
CA LYS A 245 26.20 -12.12 11.23
C LYS A 245 26.90 -10.77 11.36
N SER A 246 28.21 -10.72 11.12
CA SER A 246 28.98 -9.46 11.14
C SER A 246 28.60 -8.55 9.98
N VAL A 247 28.38 -9.10 8.79
CA VAL A 247 27.92 -8.35 7.60
C VAL A 247 26.54 -7.75 7.86
N VAL A 248 25.58 -8.55 8.33
CA VAL A 248 24.22 -8.10 8.65
C VAL A 248 24.23 -7.03 9.74
N LYS A 249 25.08 -7.19 10.76
CA LYS A 249 25.26 -6.19 11.81
C LYS A 249 25.84 -4.89 11.24
N GLY A 250 26.91 -4.96 10.45
CA GLY A 250 27.52 -3.79 9.81
C GLY A 250 26.58 -3.06 8.85
N VAL A 251 25.69 -3.78 8.16
CA VAL A 251 24.62 -3.17 7.34
C VAL A 251 23.65 -2.40 8.23
N LYS A 252 23.19 -2.99 9.34
CA LYS A 252 22.30 -2.31 10.29
C LYS A 252 22.95 -1.05 10.86
N ASP A 253 24.19 -1.18 11.32
CA ASP A 253 24.94 -0.11 11.97
C ASP A 253 25.23 1.05 11.00
N SER A 254 25.29 0.80 9.68
CA SER A 254 25.61 1.81 8.67
C SER A 254 24.42 2.45 7.96
N SER A 255 23.23 1.84 8.02
CA SER A 255 22.08 2.29 7.22
C SER A 255 20.76 2.43 8.00
N GLU A 256 20.80 2.19 9.32
CA GLU A 256 19.68 2.21 10.28
C GLU A 256 18.53 1.24 9.96
N SER A 257 18.49 0.70 8.74
CA SER A 257 17.39 -0.07 8.16
C SER A 257 17.93 -1.11 7.18
N TYR A 258 17.23 -2.23 7.04
CA TYR A 258 17.58 -3.25 6.05
C TYR A 258 16.90 -2.96 4.71
N CYS A 259 17.63 -3.17 3.62
CA CYS A 259 17.05 -3.23 2.27
C CYS A 259 16.65 -4.68 1.97
N LEU A 260 15.37 -4.94 1.79
CA LEU A 260 14.84 -6.26 1.43
C LEU A 260 14.68 -6.37 -0.08
N GLY A 261 15.14 -7.45 -0.67
CA GLY A 261 14.98 -7.72 -2.10
C GLY A 261 13.53 -8.06 -2.43
N LEU A 262 13.05 -7.59 -3.59
CA LEU A 262 11.66 -7.84 -4.04
C LEU A 262 11.54 -9.00 -5.04
N ASP A 263 12.65 -9.59 -5.47
CA ASP A 263 12.74 -10.47 -6.64
C ASP A 263 12.19 -9.79 -7.92
N ARG A 264 12.37 -8.47 -8.02
CA ARG A 264 12.06 -7.68 -9.21
C ARG A 264 13.35 -7.13 -9.79
N TYR A 265 13.64 -7.50 -11.02
CA TYR A 265 14.91 -7.20 -11.66
C TYR A 265 14.68 -6.53 -13.00
N ILE A 266 15.52 -5.54 -13.31
CA ILE A 266 15.63 -4.93 -14.63
C ILE A 266 17.02 -5.27 -15.14
N VAL A 267 17.12 -6.01 -16.23
CA VAL A 267 18.39 -6.62 -16.67
C VAL A 267 18.64 -6.32 -18.13
N ASN A 268 19.86 -5.89 -18.46
CA ASN A 268 20.31 -5.72 -19.83
C ASN A 268 20.55 -7.08 -20.50
N LEU A 269 19.97 -7.30 -21.68
CA LEU A 269 20.00 -8.59 -22.37
C LEU A 269 21.42 -9.00 -22.79
N ALA A 270 22.22 -8.06 -23.30
CA ALA A 270 23.57 -8.36 -23.79
C ALA A 270 24.50 -8.79 -22.64
N ALA A 271 24.45 -8.07 -21.52
CA ALA A 271 25.20 -8.45 -20.32
C ALA A 271 24.77 -9.82 -19.79
N LEU A 272 23.46 -10.07 -19.72
CA LEU A 272 22.92 -11.36 -19.29
C LEU A 272 23.39 -12.50 -20.19
N LYS A 273 23.34 -12.32 -21.52
CA LYS A 273 23.80 -13.32 -22.50
C LYS A 273 25.28 -13.65 -22.34
N SER A 274 26.12 -12.64 -22.14
CA SER A 274 27.56 -12.84 -21.91
C SER A 274 27.85 -13.64 -20.65
N LEU A 275 26.98 -13.52 -19.64
CA LEU A 275 27.18 -14.15 -18.34
C LEU A 275 26.65 -15.58 -18.26
N LEU A 276 25.52 -15.87 -18.92
CA LEU A 276 24.85 -17.18 -18.86
C LEU A 276 25.53 -18.28 -19.69
N VAL A 277 26.74 -18.04 -20.20
CA VAL A 277 27.54 -19.03 -20.94
C VAL A 277 28.03 -20.14 -20.01
N SER A 278 28.23 -19.87 -18.72
CA SER A 278 28.69 -20.85 -17.72
C SER A 278 27.67 -21.02 -16.58
N PRO A 279 27.38 -22.27 -16.14
CA PRO A 279 26.56 -22.51 -14.95
C PRO A 279 27.25 -22.07 -13.64
N GLU A 280 28.55 -21.82 -13.64
CA GLU A 280 29.35 -21.46 -12.45
C GLU A 280 28.90 -20.14 -11.81
N VAL A 281 28.16 -19.32 -12.56
CA VAL A 281 27.55 -18.09 -12.07
C VAL A 281 26.48 -18.37 -11.00
N LEU A 282 25.85 -19.55 -11.05
CA LEU A 282 24.87 -19.96 -10.05
C LEU A 282 25.54 -20.64 -8.87
N ARG A 283 25.13 -20.24 -7.66
CA ARG A 283 25.61 -20.86 -6.42
C ARG A 283 24.50 -21.76 -5.87
N PRO A 284 24.72 -23.10 -5.79
CA PRO A 284 23.72 -23.98 -5.21
C PRO A 284 23.58 -23.70 -3.71
N LYS A 285 22.36 -23.41 -3.28
CA LYS A 285 21.98 -23.13 -1.89
C LYS A 285 21.05 -24.24 -1.39
N LEU A 286 21.22 -24.61 -0.11
CA LEU A 286 20.32 -25.56 0.54
C LEU A 286 19.20 -24.80 1.26
N ALA A 287 17.96 -25.17 0.97
CA ALA A 287 16.78 -24.66 1.64
C ALA A 287 16.02 -25.82 2.29
N MET A 288 15.72 -25.71 3.57
CA MET A 288 14.93 -26.71 4.28
C MET A 288 13.49 -26.21 4.46
N ARG A 289 12.51 -27.02 4.05
CA ARG A 289 11.08 -26.74 4.20
C ARG A 289 10.34 -28.01 4.59
N GLN A 290 9.57 -27.97 5.68
CA GLN A 290 8.77 -29.11 6.14
C GLN A 290 9.59 -30.42 6.29
N GLY A 291 10.83 -30.32 6.75
CA GLY A 291 11.73 -31.47 6.92
C GLY A 291 12.35 -32.00 5.62
N VAL A 292 12.11 -31.32 4.49
CA VAL A 292 12.68 -31.66 3.19
C VAL A 292 13.74 -30.62 2.80
N VAL A 293 14.90 -31.09 2.34
CA VAL A 293 16.01 -30.27 1.86
C VAL A 293 15.92 -30.14 0.34
N HIS A 294 16.02 -28.92 -0.16
CA HIS A 294 15.99 -28.59 -1.58
C HIS A 294 17.28 -27.88 -1.98
N VAL A 295 17.77 -28.20 -3.18
CA VAL A 295 18.83 -27.43 -3.82
C VAL A 295 18.19 -26.32 -4.66
N ARG A 296 18.51 -25.08 -4.31
CA ARG A 296 18.02 -23.86 -4.95
C ARG A 296 19.18 -23.13 -5.61
N MET A 297 18.89 -22.47 -6.72
CA MET A 297 19.81 -21.54 -7.37
C MET A 297 19.04 -20.26 -7.61
N ASP A 298 19.64 -19.10 -7.31
CA ASP A 298 18.91 -17.83 -7.30
C ASP A 298 19.34 -16.91 -8.44
N MET A 299 18.39 -16.14 -8.98
CA MET A 299 18.68 -15.05 -9.91
C MET A 299 19.63 -14.04 -9.28
N GLY A 300 19.51 -13.82 -7.96
CA GLY A 300 20.42 -13.00 -7.18
C GLY A 300 21.90 -13.39 -7.34
N ASP A 301 22.21 -14.67 -7.61
CA ASP A 301 23.59 -15.11 -7.82
C ASP A 301 24.17 -14.55 -9.12
N VAL A 302 23.38 -14.60 -10.20
CA VAL A 302 23.70 -13.98 -11.50
C VAL A 302 23.87 -12.47 -11.36
N LEU A 303 22.96 -11.84 -10.63
CA LEU A 303 22.97 -10.39 -10.45
C LEU A 303 24.10 -9.92 -9.53
N SER A 304 24.57 -10.76 -8.62
CA SER A 304 25.70 -10.43 -7.76
C SER A 304 27.05 -10.55 -8.48
N HIS A 305 27.07 -11.01 -9.74
CA HIS A 305 28.29 -11.09 -10.53
C HIS A 305 28.79 -9.70 -10.93
N ASP A 306 30.11 -9.48 -10.87
CA ASP A 306 30.72 -8.17 -11.12
C ASP A 306 30.39 -7.60 -12.51
N ALA A 307 30.26 -8.48 -13.52
CA ALA A 307 29.86 -8.10 -14.87
C ALA A 307 28.47 -7.44 -14.96
N MET A 308 27.57 -7.76 -14.03
CA MET A 308 26.22 -7.16 -14.01
C MET A 308 26.21 -5.76 -13.39
N ARG A 309 27.22 -5.42 -12.56
CA ARG A 309 27.30 -4.13 -11.84
C ARG A 309 25.98 -3.73 -11.20
N THR A 310 25.33 -4.67 -10.51
CA THR A 310 23.93 -4.51 -10.08
C THR A 310 23.75 -3.36 -9.09
N LEU A 311 22.70 -2.56 -9.28
CA LEU A 311 22.31 -1.50 -8.36
C LEU A 311 21.01 -1.84 -7.64
N ALA A 312 20.95 -1.60 -6.33
CA ALA A 312 19.72 -1.62 -5.57
C ALA A 312 18.96 -0.29 -5.71
N MET A 313 17.69 -0.35 -6.14
CA MET A 313 16.82 0.83 -6.23
C MET A 313 15.56 0.63 -5.40
N ARG A 314 15.18 1.67 -4.64
CA ARG A 314 13.99 1.60 -3.78
C ARG A 314 12.71 1.55 -4.62
N ALA A 315 11.88 0.54 -4.39
CA ALA A 315 10.54 0.47 -4.98
C ALA A 315 9.61 1.53 -4.36
N ARG A 316 8.69 2.07 -5.16
CA ARG A 316 7.71 3.06 -4.70
C ARG A 316 6.57 2.44 -3.92
N SER A 317 6.11 1.25 -4.35
CA SER A 317 5.14 0.45 -3.62
C SER A 317 5.85 -0.65 -2.84
N ALA A 318 5.38 -0.90 -1.61
CA ALA A 318 5.82 -2.06 -0.86
C ALA A 318 5.36 -3.34 -1.60
N PRO A 319 6.19 -4.40 -1.62
CA PRO A 319 5.77 -5.68 -2.19
C PRO A 319 4.62 -6.25 -1.35
N THR A 320 3.47 -6.50 -1.98
CA THR A 320 2.51 -7.44 -1.42
C THR A 320 2.60 -8.72 -2.22
N LEU A 321 3.15 -9.75 -1.58
CA LEU A 321 3.19 -11.10 -2.14
C LEU A 321 2.02 -11.87 -1.58
N LEU A 322 1.27 -12.57 -2.42
CA LEU A 322 0.17 -13.43 -1.96
C LEU A 322 0.74 -14.70 -1.32
N THR A 323 1.11 -14.63 -0.03
CA THR A 323 1.79 -15.72 0.68
C THR A 323 1.04 -16.22 1.90
N VAL A 324 0.29 -15.33 2.56
CA VAL A 324 -0.49 -15.60 3.76
C VAL A 324 -1.94 -15.15 3.60
N PRO A 325 -2.90 -15.73 4.33
CA PRO A 325 -4.31 -15.36 4.23
C PRO A 325 -4.61 -13.85 4.37
N PRO A 326 -3.93 -13.08 5.26
CA PRO A 326 -4.13 -11.63 5.33
C PRO A 326 -3.82 -10.88 4.03
N ASP A 327 -2.94 -11.41 3.17
CA ASP A 327 -2.64 -10.79 1.88
C ASP A 327 -3.88 -10.82 0.94
N LEU A 328 -4.89 -11.64 1.23
CA LEU A 328 -6.17 -11.65 0.50
C LEU A 328 -6.98 -10.36 0.70
N GLU A 329 -6.83 -9.70 1.85
CA GLU A 329 -7.51 -8.42 2.12
C GLU A 329 -6.94 -7.31 1.24
N GLU A 330 -5.64 -7.36 0.92
CA GLU A 330 -4.97 -6.43 0.01
C GLU A 330 -5.26 -6.76 -1.47
N LEU A 331 -5.48 -8.04 -1.78
CA LEU A 331 -5.82 -8.51 -3.13
C LEU A 331 -7.20 -8.02 -3.59
N LEU A 332 -8.20 -8.04 -2.71
CA LEU A 332 -9.59 -7.71 -3.07
C LEU A 332 -9.75 -6.31 -3.69
N PRO A 333 -9.25 -5.21 -3.10
CA PRO A 333 -9.38 -3.89 -3.70
C PRO A 333 -8.65 -3.76 -5.04
N LEU A 334 -7.52 -4.45 -5.22
CA LEU A 334 -6.79 -4.46 -6.49
C LEU A 334 -7.61 -5.16 -7.59
N VAL A 335 -8.21 -6.30 -7.26
CA VAL A 335 -9.10 -7.04 -8.17
C VAL A 335 -10.33 -6.22 -8.51
N MET A 336 -10.99 -5.61 -7.52
CA MET A 336 -12.14 -4.74 -7.74
C MET A 336 -11.78 -3.53 -8.61
N ALA A 337 -10.60 -2.93 -8.41
CA ALA A 337 -10.12 -1.82 -9.24
C ALA A 337 -9.91 -2.25 -10.70
N GLN A 338 -9.34 -3.44 -10.93
CA GLN A 338 -9.21 -4.01 -12.27
C GLN A 338 -10.58 -4.30 -12.91
N ASP A 339 -11.48 -4.93 -12.19
CA ASP A 339 -12.82 -5.28 -12.69
C ASP A 339 -13.64 -4.02 -13.00
N ASN A 340 -13.40 -2.93 -12.26
CA ASN A 340 -13.97 -1.61 -12.51
C ASN A 340 -13.32 -0.85 -13.68
N SER A 341 -12.17 -1.29 -14.19
CA SER A 341 -11.51 -0.67 -15.35
C SER A 341 -12.22 -1.03 -16.67
N ALA A 342 -12.69 -0.01 -17.39
CA ALA A 342 -13.36 -0.19 -18.68
C ALA A 342 -12.46 -0.87 -19.72
N SER A 343 -11.17 -0.53 -19.75
CA SER A 343 -10.19 -1.13 -20.67
C SER A 343 -9.96 -2.60 -20.36
N PHE A 344 -9.91 -2.97 -19.08
CA PHE A 344 -9.80 -4.36 -18.65
C PHE A 344 -11.02 -5.18 -19.06
N ARG A 345 -12.23 -4.68 -18.78
CA ARG A 345 -13.48 -5.35 -19.23
C ARG A 345 -13.57 -5.48 -20.74
N LYS A 346 -13.08 -4.48 -21.49
CA LYS A 346 -13.02 -4.52 -22.95
C LYS A 346 -12.08 -5.61 -23.43
N LEU A 347 -10.90 -5.74 -22.82
CA LEU A 347 -9.87 -6.70 -23.19
C LEU A 347 -10.27 -8.15 -22.88
N ILE A 348 -10.84 -8.39 -21.70
CA ILE A 348 -11.34 -9.72 -21.29
C ILE A 348 -12.67 -10.08 -21.97
N GLY A 349 -13.35 -9.09 -22.55
CA GLY A 349 -14.65 -9.23 -23.21
C GLY A 349 -15.82 -9.08 -22.23
N GLN A 350 -16.78 -8.20 -22.56
CA GLN A 350 -17.97 -7.92 -21.75
C GLN A 350 -18.86 -9.15 -21.49
N ARG A 351 -18.77 -10.21 -22.34
CA ARG A 351 -19.68 -11.37 -22.31
C ARG A 351 -19.54 -12.27 -21.07
N ARG A 352 -18.50 -12.16 -20.24
CA ARG A 352 -18.30 -13.04 -19.06
C ARG A 352 -18.45 -12.38 -17.70
N ILE A 353 -18.35 -11.05 -17.59
CA ILE A 353 -18.50 -10.36 -16.29
C ILE A 353 -19.98 -10.23 -15.93
N ALA A 354 -20.87 -10.08 -16.93
CA ALA A 354 -22.31 -9.98 -16.73
C ALA A 354 -22.94 -11.29 -16.19
N THR A 355 -22.42 -12.46 -16.58
CA THR A 355 -22.94 -13.76 -16.10
C THR A 355 -22.58 -14.08 -14.64
N LEU A 356 -21.74 -13.29 -13.99
CA LEU A 356 -21.32 -13.48 -12.59
C LEU A 356 -21.96 -12.47 -11.63
N SER A 357 -22.49 -11.35 -12.14
CA SER A 357 -23.16 -10.33 -11.33
C SER A 357 -24.65 -10.60 -11.10
N THR A 358 -25.23 -11.57 -11.83
CA THR A 358 -26.65 -11.92 -11.73
C THR A 358 -26.78 -13.44 -11.73
N ASN A 359 -26.92 -14.08 -10.57
CA ASN A 359 -27.67 -15.35 -10.40
C ASN A 359 -27.77 -15.71 -8.91
N GLY A 360 -28.81 -15.16 -8.27
CA GLY A 360 -29.39 -15.67 -7.03
C GLY A 360 -30.57 -16.62 -7.32
N THR A 361 -30.46 -17.45 -8.36
CA THR A 361 -31.52 -18.40 -8.74
C THR A 361 -30.91 -19.80 -8.86
N PRO A 362 -31.38 -20.78 -8.08
CA PRO A 362 -30.85 -22.15 -8.16
C PRO A 362 -31.25 -22.79 -9.50
N PRO A 363 -30.40 -23.66 -10.08
CA PRO A 363 -30.73 -24.35 -11.31
C PRO A 363 -31.87 -25.38 -11.07
N PRO A 364 -32.76 -25.60 -12.05
CA PRO A 364 -33.78 -26.63 -11.94
C PRO A 364 -33.15 -28.03 -11.97
N ALA A 365 -33.74 -28.93 -11.19
CA ALA A 365 -33.28 -30.31 -11.03
C ALA A 365 -33.22 -31.06 -12.38
N PRO A 366 -32.18 -31.90 -12.61
CA PRO A 366 -32.13 -32.72 -13.81
C PRO A 366 -33.15 -33.85 -13.71
N MET A 367 -34.16 -33.80 -14.59
CA MET A 367 -35.05 -34.91 -14.88
C MET A 367 -34.26 -36.07 -15.51
N GLY A 368 -34.58 -37.27 -15.06
CA GLY A 368 -33.87 -38.50 -15.38
C GLY A 368 -33.95 -38.93 -16.86
N GLY A 369 -32.91 -39.64 -17.27
CA GLY A 369 -32.84 -40.41 -18.50
C GLY A 369 -32.09 -41.71 -18.23
N SER A 370 -32.77 -42.81 -18.52
CA SER A 370 -32.46 -44.23 -18.36
C SER A 370 -31.09 -44.72 -18.86
N GLY A 371 -30.56 -45.77 -18.21
CA GLY A 371 -29.37 -46.55 -18.61
C GLY A 371 -29.54 -47.35 -19.93
N PRO A 372 -28.67 -48.36 -20.22
CA PRO A 372 -28.31 -49.44 -19.30
C PRO A 372 -26.81 -49.78 -19.20
N SER A 373 -26.57 -50.73 -18.30
CA SER A 373 -25.36 -51.13 -17.57
C SER A 373 -24.41 -52.11 -18.32
N PRO A 374 -23.57 -52.92 -17.64
CA PRO A 374 -22.10 -52.84 -17.70
C PRO A 374 -21.46 -54.11 -18.29
N LEU A 375 -20.14 -54.16 -18.41
CA LEU A 375 -19.22 -55.34 -18.55
C LEU A 375 -17.85 -54.72 -18.89
N SER A 376 -16.67 -55.17 -18.48
CA SER A 376 -16.20 -56.35 -17.74
C SER A 376 -14.71 -56.11 -17.48
N LEU A 377 -14.20 -56.66 -16.36
CA LEU A 377 -12.77 -56.83 -16.11
C LEU A 377 -12.06 -57.52 -17.29
N GLY A 378 -10.88 -57.02 -17.63
CA GLY A 378 -9.92 -57.66 -18.54
C GLY A 378 -8.51 -57.52 -18.01
N SER A 379 -8.07 -58.57 -17.32
CA SER A 379 -6.67 -58.88 -16.99
C SER A 379 -5.92 -59.30 -18.27
N ASN A 380 -4.68 -58.82 -18.42
CA ASN A 380 -3.50 -59.42 -19.07
C ASN A 380 -2.56 -58.26 -19.44
N GLY A 381 -1.26 -58.26 -19.21
CA GLY A 381 -0.30 -59.33 -19.01
C GLY A 381 0.94 -58.99 -19.85
N GLY A 382 2.15 -59.20 -19.32
CA GLY A 382 3.31 -59.50 -20.15
C GLY A 382 4.42 -58.44 -20.30
N HIS A 383 5.50 -58.69 -19.55
CA HIS A 383 6.86 -58.96 -20.06
C HIS A 383 7.89 -57.83 -20.32
N ASN A 384 9.02 -58.03 -19.62
CA ASN A 384 10.42 -57.95 -20.02
C ASN A 384 11.13 -56.60 -20.16
N GLY A 385 12.12 -56.39 -19.27
CA GLY A 385 13.50 -56.73 -19.67
C GLY A 385 14.60 -55.70 -19.36
N ILE A 386 15.54 -56.13 -18.49
CA ILE A 386 17.02 -56.02 -18.60
C ILE A 386 17.59 -54.65 -19.05
N THR A 387 18.37 -53.90 -18.26
CA THR A 387 19.80 -54.15 -17.94
C THR A 387 20.30 -52.99 -17.07
N SER A 388 21.07 -53.28 -16.03
CA SER A 388 22.05 -52.34 -15.48
C SER A 388 23.33 -52.41 -16.31
N PRO A 389 24.20 -51.38 -16.22
CA PRO A 389 25.50 -51.72 -15.66
C PRO A 389 26.15 -50.65 -14.77
N ALA A 390 26.99 -51.21 -13.88
CA ALA A 390 28.33 -50.76 -13.51
C ALA A 390 28.53 -49.48 -12.67
N SER A 391 28.83 -49.76 -11.41
CA SER A 391 29.73 -49.09 -10.48
C SER A 391 31.07 -48.59 -11.08
N GLY A 392 31.54 -47.45 -10.56
CA GLY A 392 32.94 -47.01 -10.59
C GLY A 392 33.26 -46.12 -9.36
N PRO A 393 34.45 -46.24 -8.74
CA PRO A 393 34.69 -45.77 -7.37
C PRO A 393 35.47 -44.44 -7.28
N LEU A 394 35.20 -43.65 -6.23
CA LEU A 394 36.06 -42.57 -5.72
C LEU A 394 35.92 -42.61 -4.18
N GLY A 395 36.95 -42.56 -3.35
CA GLY A 395 38.33 -42.17 -3.57
C GLY A 395 38.72 -41.12 -2.52
N SER A 396 39.25 -41.61 -1.40
CA SER A 396 40.13 -40.95 -0.42
C SER A 396 39.66 -39.75 0.42
N VAL A 397 40.02 -39.89 1.71
CA VAL A 397 39.87 -39.02 2.87
C VAL A 397 41.18 -38.25 3.08
N LEU A 398 41.11 -36.96 3.42
CA LEU A 398 42.19 -36.22 4.08
C LEU A 398 41.64 -35.26 5.15
N PRO A 399 42.39 -35.00 6.25
CA PRO A 399 41.90 -34.32 7.45
C PRO A 399 42.21 -32.81 7.46
N PRO A 400 41.58 -32.00 8.33
CA PRO A 400 41.98 -30.63 8.54
C PRO A 400 43.04 -30.48 9.64
N ILE A 401 44.07 -29.71 9.31
CA ILE A 401 45.14 -29.21 10.17
C ILE A 401 44.63 -27.96 10.90
N SER A 402 44.86 -27.89 12.22
CA SER A 402 44.74 -26.66 13.03
C SER A 402 46.03 -25.85 12.93
N PRO A 403 45.98 -24.52 13.15
CA PRO A 403 46.85 -24.03 14.23
C PRO A 403 46.25 -22.94 15.12
N THR A 404 46.89 -22.91 16.28
CA THR A 404 46.83 -22.08 17.49
C THR A 404 47.23 -20.61 17.32
N GLY A 405 46.77 -19.76 18.27
CA GLY A 405 47.38 -18.46 18.63
C GLY A 405 46.31 -17.44 19.05
N ALA A 406 45.98 -17.25 20.33
CA ALA A 406 46.68 -16.47 21.37
C ALA A 406 46.75 -14.95 21.07
N GLY A 407 46.15 -14.11 21.94
CA GLY A 407 46.42 -12.67 21.95
C GLY A 407 45.35 -11.78 22.58
N SER A 408 45.54 -11.46 23.87
CA SER A 408 44.80 -10.52 24.73
C SER A 408 44.92 -9.04 24.29
N LYS A 409 43.92 -8.19 24.61
CA LYS A 409 44.08 -7.02 25.53
C LYS A 409 42.82 -6.16 25.71
N ASP A 410 42.68 -5.74 26.97
CA ASP A 410 41.72 -4.83 27.59
C ASP A 410 41.62 -3.45 26.95
N VAL A 411 40.42 -2.83 26.96
CA VAL A 411 40.29 -1.37 27.05
C VAL A 411 39.09 -0.97 27.94
N LYS A 412 39.47 -0.23 28.99
CA LYS A 412 38.74 0.63 29.92
C LYS A 412 37.52 1.39 29.37
N ALA A 413 36.47 1.44 30.19
CA ALA A 413 35.41 2.44 30.17
C ALA A 413 35.86 3.78 30.78
N PRO A 414 35.16 4.90 30.47
CA PRO A 414 35.04 6.03 31.40
C PRO A 414 33.58 6.25 31.85
N PRO A 415 33.37 6.78 33.08
CA PRO A 415 32.06 7.15 33.61
C PRO A 415 31.74 8.63 33.38
N GLY A 416 30.46 9.00 33.37
CA GLY A 416 30.07 10.40 33.28
C GLY A 416 28.57 10.65 33.39
N SER A 417 28.07 10.62 34.63
CA SER A 417 26.80 11.24 35.03
C SER A 417 26.90 12.76 34.99
N TRP A 418 25.80 13.44 34.65
CA TRP A 418 25.28 14.76 35.10
C TRP A 418 23.81 14.75 34.58
N GLY A 419 22.74 15.02 35.31
CA GLY A 419 22.55 15.82 36.50
C GLY A 419 22.01 17.20 36.10
N GLY A 420 20.69 17.44 36.21
CA GLY A 420 20.19 18.78 36.54
C GLY A 420 19.04 19.37 35.71
N ASN A 421 17.87 19.37 36.36
CA ASN A 421 16.98 20.52 36.57
C ASN A 421 15.96 20.94 35.49
N GLY A 422 14.70 20.73 35.86
CA GLY A 422 13.54 21.34 35.27
C GLY A 422 13.36 22.80 35.70
N ALA A 423 12.62 23.53 34.87
CA ALA A 423 12.10 24.85 35.17
C ALA A 423 10.57 24.79 35.04
N GLN A 424 9.89 24.90 36.18
CA GLN A 424 8.45 25.12 36.27
C GLN A 424 8.11 26.47 35.61
N ARG A 425 7.18 26.47 34.65
CA ARG A 425 6.46 27.68 34.22
C ARG A 425 5.05 27.63 34.79
N GLY A 426 4.67 28.76 35.40
CA GLY A 426 3.45 28.94 36.16
C GLY A 426 2.17 28.86 35.34
N SER A 427 1.11 28.46 36.06
CA SER A 427 -0.29 28.41 35.68
C SER A 427 -0.80 29.76 35.15
N ILE A 428 -1.39 29.75 33.94
CA ILE A 428 -2.21 30.83 33.40
C ILE A 428 -3.62 30.29 33.22
N THR A 429 -4.58 30.99 33.81
CA THR A 429 -6.02 30.75 33.72
C THR A 429 -6.53 30.87 32.28
N SER A 430 -7.38 29.93 31.85
CA SER A 430 -7.97 29.82 30.50
C SER A 430 -8.67 31.10 30.01
N PRO A 431 -8.52 31.51 28.73
CA PRO A 431 -9.08 32.78 28.21
C PRO A 431 -10.50 32.69 27.64
N TRP A 432 -11.23 31.57 27.75
CA TRP A 432 -12.52 31.38 27.06
C TRP A 432 -13.74 31.89 27.85
N GLY A 433 -13.62 33.10 28.40
CA GLY A 433 -14.70 33.79 29.10
C GLY A 433 -14.63 35.31 28.92
N SER A 434 -15.10 35.83 27.79
CA SER A 434 -15.69 37.18 27.71
C SER A 434 -16.30 37.48 26.33
N ASN A 435 -17.57 37.90 26.38
CA ASN A 435 -18.39 38.67 25.42
C ASN A 435 -18.14 38.60 23.88
N PRO A 436 -19.17 38.27 23.09
CA PRO A 436 -19.20 38.56 21.66
C PRO A 436 -19.68 40.01 21.44
N GLY A 437 -18.74 40.95 21.38
CA GLY A 437 -19.08 42.37 21.20
C GLY A 437 -17.91 43.21 20.72
N GLY A 438 -17.46 42.99 19.48
CA GLY A 438 -16.41 43.80 18.88
C GLY A 438 -15.84 43.19 17.60
N HIS A 439 -16.54 43.34 16.47
CA HIS A 439 -15.99 43.04 15.15
C HIS A 439 -15.07 44.17 14.68
N GLY A 440 -13.83 44.15 15.16
CA GLY A 440 -12.70 44.87 14.56
C GLY A 440 -11.92 43.93 13.65
N ALA A 441 -11.68 44.36 12.41
CA ALA A 441 -10.93 43.61 11.41
C ALA A 441 -9.48 43.30 11.89
N ASN A 442 -9.07 42.04 11.76
CA ASN A 442 -7.69 41.55 11.85
C ASN A 442 -6.88 41.91 13.11
N ALA A 443 -7.44 41.72 14.31
CA ALA A 443 -6.56 41.34 15.43
C ALA A 443 -5.79 40.08 15.00
N LEU A 444 -4.45 40.11 15.07
CA LEU A 444 -3.55 38.99 14.82
C LEU A 444 -3.99 37.81 15.68
N ARG A 445 -4.88 36.98 15.14
CA ARG A 445 -5.40 35.80 15.84
C ARG A 445 -4.19 34.91 16.14
N GLU A 446 -4.10 34.47 17.39
CA GLU A 446 -3.04 33.58 17.84
C GLU A 446 -2.98 32.30 16.98
N GLY A 447 -1.81 31.68 16.94
CA GLY A 447 -1.59 30.40 16.28
C GLY A 447 -2.43 29.30 16.89
N ARG A 448 -2.92 28.35 16.06
CA ARG A 448 -3.63 27.18 16.60
C ARG A 448 -2.67 26.17 17.19
N GLN A 449 -3.13 25.46 18.22
CA GLN A 449 -2.47 24.29 18.77
C GLN A 449 -3.10 23.02 18.17
N ILE A 450 -2.38 22.31 17.31
CA ILE A 450 -2.88 21.12 16.62
C ILE A 450 -2.16 19.88 17.17
N VAL A 451 -2.90 18.92 17.71
CA VAL A 451 -2.33 17.67 18.21
C VAL A 451 -2.54 16.56 17.18
N VAL A 452 -1.47 15.88 16.79
CA VAL A 452 -1.50 14.74 15.88
C VAL A 452 -1.06 13.50 16.63
N PHE A 453 -1.98 12.56 16.83
CA PHE A 453 -1.66 11.29 17.47
C PHE A 453 -1.09 10.29 16.45
N ILE A 454 0.18 9.95 16.63
CA ILE A 454 0.95 9.03 15.81
C ILE A 454 0.91 7.64 16.43
N THR A 455 0.73 6.63 15.58
CA THR A 455 0.80 5.21 15.95
C THR A 455 1.78 4.47 15.03
N ALA A 456 2.17 3.25 15.40
CA ALA A 456 2.99 2.36 14.56
C ALA A 456 2.19 1.80 13.35
N SER A 457 1.58 2.68 12.57
CA SER A 457 0.71 2.38 11.44
C SER A 457 1.13 3.21 10.24
N SER A 458 1.06 2.61 9.04
CA SER A 458 1.31 3.34 7.79
C SER A 458 0.37 4.54 7.59
N LEU A 459 -0.80 4.53 8.25
CA LEU A 459 -1.77 5.62 8.18
C LEU A 459 -1.38 6.84 9.00
N SER A 460 -0.41 6.75 9.90
CA SER A 460 0.12 7.91 10.61
C SER A 460 0.70 8.94 9.65
N ALA A 461 1.28 8.50 8.53
CA ALA A 461 1.71 9.39 7.45
C ALA A 461 0.54 10.20 6.87
N MET A 462 -0.64 9.59 6.69
CA MET A 462 -1.82 10.31 6.19
C MET A 462 -2.37 11.31 7.21
N ALA A 463 -2.26 11.03 8.52
CA ALA A 463 -2.61 12.01 9.56
C ALA A 463 -1.65 13.21 9.55
N VAL A 464 -0.36 12.97 9.31
CA VAL A 464 0.65 14.03 9.14
C VAL A 464 0.38 14.84 7.87
N ASP A 465 0.04 14.20 6.75
CA ASP A 465 -0.35 14.88 5.52
C ASP A 465 -1.61 15.74 5.72
N ALA A 466 -2.59 15.22 6.46
CA ALA A 466 -3.78 15.98 6.83
C ALA A 466 -3.42 17.20 7.69
N ALA A 467 -2.50 17.04 8.65
CA ALA A 467 -1.99 18.15 9.45
C ALA A 467 -1.36 19.22 8.56
N ILE A 468 -0.46 18.84 7.64
CA ILE A 468 0.17 19.79 6.70
C ILE A 468 -0.87 20.51 5.83
N ALA A 469 -1.89 19.79 5.35
CA ALA A 469 -2.94 20.37 4.54
C ALA A 469 -3.77 21.41 5.30
N VAL A 470 -4.01 21.23 6.60
CA VAL A 470 -4.86 22.13 7.40
C VAL A 470 -4.08 23.19 8.19
N CYS A 471 -2.78 22.99 8.43
CA CYS A 471 -1.92 23.94 9.13
C CYS A 471 -1.70 25.22 8.31
N LYS A 472 -1.55 26.34 9.01
CA LYS A 472 -1.15 27.64 8.48
C LYS A 472 0.35 27.84 8.77
N PRO A 473 1.21 27.79 7.74
CA PRO A 473 2.66 27.92 7.89
C PRO A 473 3.06 29.19 8.65
N GLY A 474 4.03 29.06 9.56
CA GLY A 474 4.56 30.15 10.38
C GLY A 474 3.60 30.69 11.45
N ARG A 475 2.40 30.09 11.58
CA ARG A 475 1.39 30.54 12.53
C ARG A 475 0.93 29.43 13.46
N ASP A 476 0.61 28.26 12.95
CA ASP A 476 0.14 27.16 13.78
C ASP A 476 1.30 26.35 14.37
N THR A 477 1.09 25.80 15.57
CA THR A 477 2.00 24.89 16.25
C THR A 477 1.38 23.48 16.24
N CYS A 478 2.19 22.48 15.87
CA CYS A 478 1.76 21.10 15.73
C CYS A 478 2.48 20.21 16.76
N HIS A 479 1.73 19.54 17.63
CA HIS A 479 2.23 18.56 18.58
C HIS A 479 2.13 17.16 17.98
N LEU A 480 3.27 16.54 17.67
CA LEU A 480 3.39 15.14 17.30
C LEU A 480 3.46 14.29 18.57
N VAL A 481 2.40 13.52 18.84
CA VAL A 481 2.27 12.80 20.10
C VAL A 481 2.08 11.31 19.85
N THR A 482 2.79 10.48 20.59
CA THR A 482 2.53 9.04 20.62
C THR A 482 2.41 8.56 22.05
N VAL A 483 1.65 7.48 22.27
CA VAL A 483 1.41 6.93 23.60
C VAL A 483 1.94 5.51 23.66
N VAL A 484 2.80 5.23 24.64
CA VAL A 484 3.45 3.93 24.84
C VAL A 484 3.06 3.32 26.18
N SER A 485 3.04 1.99 26.24
CA SER A 485 2.66 1.23 27.44
C SER A 485 3.71 1.21 28.55
N GLY A 486 4.91 1.74 28.31
CA GLY A 486 5.97 1.77 29.32
C GLY A 486 7.28 2.35 28.82
N GLN A 487 8.19 2.61 29.77
CA GLN A 487 9.45 3.31 29.53
C GLN A 487 10.36 2.65 28.48
N MET A 488 10.31 1.31 28.37
CA MET A 488 11.14 0.57 27.41
C MET A 488 10.81 0.87 25.95
N HIS A 489 9.66 1.47 25.66
CA HIS A 489 9.24 1.81 24.29
C HIS A 489 9.47 3.28 23.93
N VAL A 490 10.01 4.09 24.85
CA VAL A 490 10.15 5.54 24.64
C VAL A 490 11.12 5.85 23.50
N GLU A 491 12.27 5.18 23.44
CA GLU A 491 13.28 5.39 22.38
C GLU A 491 12.70 5.07 20.99
N ALA A 492 12.12 3.87 20.82
CA ALA A 492 11.48 3.48 19.56
C ALA A 492 10.32 4.40 19.15
N ALA A 493 9.61 4.97 20.13
CA ALA A 493 8.56 5.94 19.90
C ALA A 493 9.13 7.32 19.48
N GLN A 494 10.24 7.76 20.06
CA GLN A 494 10.95 8.98 19.65
C GLN A 494 11.44 8.86 18.21
N ASP A 495 12.07 7.75 17.83
CA ASP A 495 12.51 7.50 16.45
C ASP A 495 11.35 7.59 15.45
N MET A 496 10.19 7.02 15.82
CA MET A 496 8.98 7.09 15.02
C MET A 496 8.50 8.54 14.86
N LEU A 497 8.46 9.32 15.94
CA LEU A 497 8.07 10.74 15.88
C LEU A 497 9.07 11.56 15.04
N GLU A 498 10.36 11.24 15.10
CA GLU A 498 11.42 11.92 14.33
C GLU A 498 11.23 11.74 12.82
N SER A 499 10.85 10.53 12.40
CA SER A 499 10.56 10.26 10.99
C SER A 499 9.44 11.13 10.42
N HIS A 500 8.46 11.50 11.25
CA HIS A 500 7.32 12.34 10.88
C HIS A 500 7.58 13.83 11.07
N TYR A 501 8.39 14.21 12.06
CA TYR A 501 8.80 15.59 12.31
C TYR A 501 9.47 16.21 11.09
N ALA A 502 10.39 15.48 10.45
CA ALA A 502 11.08 15.95 9.26
C ALA A 502 10.13 16.30 8.11
N VAL A 503 8.94 15.70 8.05
CA VAL A 503 7.92 15.96 7.02
C VAL A 503 7.15 17.24 7.34
N LEU A 504 6.70 17.41 8.60
CA LEU A 504 5.98 18.62 9.04
C LEU A 504 6.86 19.87 9.08
N ALA A 505 8.11 19.74 9.55
CA ALA A 505 9.04 20.88 9.63
C ALA A 505 9.31 21.49 8.24
N ARG A 506 9.29 20.68 7.17
CA ARG A 506 9.40 21.17 5.78
C ARG A 506 8.23 22.03 5.33
N ALA A 507 7.06 21.89 5.96
CA ALA A 507 5.89 22.71 5.70
C ALA A 507 5.91 24.06 6.46
N LEU A 508 7.04 24.41 7.10
CA LEU A 508 7.21 25.63 7.89
C LEU A 508 6.20 25.76 9.04
N VAL A 509 5.79 24.62 9.61
CA VAL A 509 4.95 24.54 10.81
C VAL A 509 5.88 24.38 12.01
N GLU A 510 5.62 25.07 13.11
CA GLU A 510 6.34 24.82 14.36
C GLU A 510 5.92 23.46 14.90
N VAL A 511 6.87 22.56 15.15
CA VAL A 511 6.55 21.18 15.57
C VAL A 511 7.14 20.90 16.94
N GLN A 512 6.32 20.38 17.85
CA GLN A 512 6.72 19.84 19.15
C GLN A 512 6.49 18.33 19.15
N GLN A 513 7.43 17.55 19.67
CA GLN A 513 7.30 16.09 19.79
C GLN A 513 7.13 15.70 21.24
N GLU A 514 6.24 14.76 21.53
CA GLU A 514 6.11 14.22 22.88
C GLU A 514 5.69 12.75 22.92
N VAL A 515 6.36 11.98 23.77
CA VAL A 515 6.02 10.57 24.02
C VAL A 515 5.37 10.47 25.39
N LEU A 516 4.11 10.05 25.40
CA LEU A 516 3.34 9.83 26.63
C LEU A 516 3.52 8.38 27.08
N VAL A 517 3.95 8.19 28.32
CA VAL A 517 4.12 6.88 28.92
C VAL A 517 2.91 6.59 29.80
N LEU A 518 2.19 5.51 29.51
CA LEU A 518 1.08 5.07 30.36
C LEU A 518 1.60 4.63 31.71
N ASP A 519 0.93 5.08 32.77
CA ASP A 519 1.22 4.63 34.12
C ASP A 519 0.89 3.13 34.25
N LYS A 520 1.70 2.41 35.02
CA LYS A 520 1.52 0.98 35.26
C LYS A 520 0.31 0.69 36.14
N GLU A 521 -0.05 1.62 37.03
CA GLU A 521 -1.13 1.43 38.00
C GLU A 521 -2.51 1.61 37.36
N GLU A 522 -2.63 2.56 36.42
CA GLU A 522 -3.88 2.82 35.69
C GLU A 522 -3.61 3.10 34.19
N PRO A 523 -3.33 2.07 33.37
CA PRO A 523 -2.98 2.25 31.96
C PRO A 523 -4.22 2.57 31.12
N GLN A 524 -4.79 3.76 31.30
CA GLN A 524 -5.89 4.24 30.50
C GLN A 524 -5.40 5.19 29.42
N LEU A 525 -5.36 4.68 28.18
CA LEU A 525 -4.92 5.42 27.00
C LEU A 525 -5.69 6.72 26.77
N VAL A 526 -7.02 6.65 26.80
CA VAL A 526 -7.87 7.80 26.42
C VAL A 526 -7.82 8.95 27.44
N PRO A 527 -7.88 8.74 28.77
CA PRO A 527 -7.61 9.78 29.75
C PRO A 527 -6.25 10.47 29.57
N THR A 528 -5.20 9.69 29.30
CA THR A 528 -3.85 10.24 29.07
C THR A 528 -3.83 11.17 27.85
N MET A 529 -4.49 10.76 26.75
CA MET A 529 -4.66 11.60 25.56
C MET A 529 -5.48 12.85 25.84
N GLU A 530 -6.55 12.73 26.64
CA GLU A 530 -7.43 13.84 27.03
C GLU A 530 -6.70 14.86 27.90
N GLU A 531 -5.96 14.41 28.91
CA GLU A 531 -5.12 15.25 29.75
C GLU A 531 -4.09 16.02 28.93
N TYR A 532 -3.43 15.35 27.98
CA TYR A 532 -2.49 16.01 27.07
C TYR A 532 -3.14 17.13 26.27
N VAL A 533 -4.25 16.82 25.62
CA VAL A 533 -5.02 17.75 24.77
C VAL A 533 -5.45 18.98 25.57
N MET A 534 -5.86 18.78 26.83
CA MET A 534 -6.21 19.87 27.73
C MET A 534 -4.98 20.68 28.17
N ARG A 535 -3.86 20.01 28.47
CA ARG A 535 -2.61 20.64 28.91
C ARG A 535 -2.03 21.57 27.86
N VAL A 536 -2.06 21.19 26.59
CA VAL A 536 -1.59 22.03 25.47
C VAL A 536 -2.68 22.97 24.94
N SER A 537 -3.90 22.92 25.50
CA SER A 537 -5.07 23.68 25.03
C SER A 537 -5.32 23.51 23.52
N ALA A 538 -5.34 22.26 23.04
CA ALA A 538 -5.43 21.98 21.61
C ALA A 538 -6.74 22.53 20.99
N ASP A 539 -6.65 23.09 19.79
CA ASP A 539 -7.79 23.56 18.99
C ASP A 539 -8.32 22.51 18.02
N LEU A 540 -7.48 21.52 17.70
CA LEU A 540 -7.78 20.43 16.77
C LEU A 540 -6.96 19.19 17.13
N VAL A 541 -7.61 18.03 17.11
CA VAL A 541 -6.94 16.73 17.22
C VAL A 541 -7.04 15.99 15.90
N ILE A 542 -5.93 15.46 15.39
CA ILE A 542 -5.87 14.67 14.16
C ILE A 542 -5.42 13.26 14.52
N MET A 543 -6.13 12.25 14.01
CA MET A 543 -5.75 10.86 14.24
C MET A 543 -6.07 9.96 13.04
N ALA A 544 -5.23 8.94 12.85
CA ALA A 544 -5.42 7.93 11.82
C ALA A 544 -6.21 6.71 12.36
N THR A 545 -6.98 6.04 11.51
CA THR A 545 -7.69 4.80 11.83
C THR A 545 -7.68 3.80 10.67
N LYS A 546 -7.40 2.52 10.93
CA LYS A 546 -7.22 1.49 9.88
C LYS A 546 -8.54 0.97 9.30
N ALA A 547 -9.49 0.66 10.18
CA ALA A 547 -10.87 0.35 9.85
C ALA A 547 -11.64 0.26 11.17
N LEU A 548 -12.82 0.88 11.24
CA LEU A 548 -13.77 0.61 12.31
C LEU A 548 -14.54 -0.66 11.89
N ASN A 549 -14.20 -1.82 12.46
CA ASN A 549 -14.82 -3.09 12.09
C ASN A 549 -16.34 -3.01 12.21
N THR A 550 -17.04 -3.06 11.07
CA THR A 550 -18.50 -3.01 10.97
C THR A 550 -19.19 -4.21 11.61
N SER A 551 -18.49 -5.34 11.74
CA SER A 551 -18.96 -6.51 12.50
C SER A 551 -19.08 -6.25 14.01
N GLN A 552 -18.41 -5.21 14.55
CA GLN A 552 -18.56 -4.80 15.95
C GLN A 552 -19.67 -3.76 16.18
N LEU A 553 -20.20 -3.13 15.12
CA LEU A 553 -21.26 -2.10 15.22
C LEU A 553 -22.59 -2.65 15.75
N GLN A 554 -22.85 -3.97 15.63
CA GLN A 554 -24.07 -4.60 16.14
C GLN A 554 -23.95 -5.09 17.58
N SER A 555 -22.74 -5.14 18.15
CA SER A 555 -22.58 -5.47 19.57
C SER A 555 -22.60 -4.17 20.37
N THR A 556 -23.50 -4.04 21.34
CA THR A 556 -23.58 -2.91 22.28
C THR A 556 -22.32 -2.77 23.16
N LYS A 557 -21.35 -3.67 23.01
CA LYS A 557 -20.02 -3.62 23.60
C LYS A 557 -18.98 -3.25 22.52
N VAL A 558 -19.03 -2.02 22.02
CA VAL A 558 -17.91 -1.41 21.26
C VAL A 558 -16.77 -1.08 22.24
N ALA A 559 -16.25 -2.10 22.90
CA ALA A 559 -15.05 -2.02 23.72
C ALA A 559 -13.86 -2.30 22.79
N GLY A 560 -13.16 -1.26 22.32
CA GLY A 560 -11.87 -1.46 21.65
C GLY A 560 -11.40 -0.38 20.68
N SER A 561 -12.28 0.49 20.15
CA SER A 561 -11.84 1.56 19.24
C SER A 561 -11.43 2.81 20.01
N VAL A 562 -10.11 3.06 20.06
CA VAL A 562 -9.53 4.28 20.64
C VAL A 562 -10.08 5.53 19.94
N THR A 563 -10.20 5.52 18.61
CA THR A 563 -10.75 6.64 17.83
C THR A 563 -12.16 7.02 18.26
N LEU A 564 -13.05 6.03 18.44
CA LEU A 564 -14.43 6.30 18.86
C LEU A 564 -14.50 6.79 20.31
N ALA A 565 -13.65 6.27 21.19
CA ALA A 565 -13.56 6.73 22.57
C ALA A 565 -13.05 8.18 22.65
N VAL A 566 -12.07 8.54 21.82
CA VAL A 566 -11.53 9.90 21.67
C VAL A 566 -12.62 10.84 21.14
N ILE A 567 -13.33 10.49 20.06
CA ILE A 567 -14.47 11.28 19.56
C ILE A 567 -15.53 11.46 20.65
N LYS A 568 -15.82 10.43 21.45
CA LYS A 568 -16.81 10.49 22.52
C LYS A 568 -16.38 11.38 23.69
N ARG A 569 -15.10 11.38 24.07
CA ARG A 569 -14.61 12.08 25.27
C ARG A 569 -14.13 13.50 25.00
N LEU A 570 -13.29 13.70 23.98
CA LEU A 570 -12.67 15.00 23.74
C LEU A 570 -13.71 16.08 23.40
N SER A 571 -13.61 17.24 24.04
CA SER A 571 -14.45 18.41 23.76
C SER A 571 -14.00 19.19 22.52
N VAL A 572 -12.75 18.97 22.09
CA VAL A 572 -12.13 19.60 20.93
C VAL A 572 -12.51 18.88 19.63
N PRO A 573 -12.54 19.57 18.48
CA PRO A 573 -12.79 18.94 17.19
C PRO A 573 -11.77 17.84 16.87
N VAL A 574 -12.23 16.71 16.34
CA VAL A 574 -11.39 15.56 16.00
C VAL A 574 -11.47 15.28 14.50
N LEU A 575 -10.36 15.44 13.78
CA LEU A 575 -10.21 15.09 12.37
C LEU A 575 -9.68 13.67 12.25
N VAL A 576 -10.52 12.77 11.74
CA VAL A 576 -10.16 11.36 11.56
C VAL A 576 -9.80 11.09 10.11
N VAL A 577 -8.63 10.49 9.91
CA VAL A 577 -8.12 10.06 8.60
C VAL A 577 -8.11 8.54 8.54
N ASN A 578 -8.58 7.97 7.43
CA ASN A 578 -8.62 6.52 7.21
C ASN A 578 -7.79 6.13 5.97
N ALA A 579 -7.64 4.83 5.71
CA ALA A 579 -6.96 4.33 4.50
C ALA A 579 -7.64 4.77 3.19
N ASN A 580 -8.93 5.08 3.22
CA ASN A 580 -9.70 5.53 2.07
C ASN A 580 -9.56 7.03 1.79
N SER A 581 -8.94 7.82 2.68
CA SER A 581 -8.88 9.29 2.66
C SER A 581 -7.93 9.85 1.58
N GLY A 582 -7.94 9.27 0.39
CA GLY A 582 -7.03 9.59 -0.71
C GLY A 582 -7.16 11.03 -1.21
N HIS A 583 -8.30 11.69 -1.03
CA HIS A 583 -8.45 13.11 -1.41
C HIS A 583 -7.63 14.05 -0.54
N MET A 584 -7.12 13.60 0.61
CA MET A 584 -6.17 14.40 1.39
C MET A 584 -4.81 14.52 0.68
N ALA A 585 -4.37 13.46 -0.01
CA ALA A 585 -3.15 13.53 -0.82
C ALA A 585 -3.30 14.52 -1.99
N ASP A 586 -4.48 14.59 -2.60
CA ASP A 586 -4.80 15.59 -3.63
C ASP A 586 -4.73 17.01 -3.05
N ALA A 587 -5.27 17.22 -1.84
CA ALA A 587 -5.23 18.52 -1.17
C ALA A 587 -3.79 18.97 -0.88
N LEU A 588 -2.92 18.05 -0.48
CA LEU A 588 -1.50 18.32 -0.26
C LEU A 588 -0.79 18.67 -1.58
N LYS A 589 -1.06 17.91 -2.65
CA LYS A 589 -0.45 18.11 -3.97
C LYS A 589 -0.81 19.47 -4.58
N HIS A 590 -2.06 19.89 -4.42
CA HIS A 590 -2.55 21.15 -4.98
C HIS A 590 -2.44 22.32 -4.02
N HIS A 591 -2.04 22.07 -2.77
CA HIS A 591 -2.12 23.03 -1.67
C HIS A 591 -3.50 23.68 -1.55
N VAL A 592 -4.58 22.93 -1.79
CA VAL A 592 -5.96 23.44 -1.72
C VAL A 592 -6.82 22.44 -0.96
N VAL A 593 -7.45 22.88 0.12
CA VAL A 593 -8.41 22.06 0.88
C VAL A 593 -9.81 22.33 0.37
N ARG A 594 -10.47 21.26 -0.12
CA ARG A 594 -11.88 21.29 -0.48
C ARG A 594 -12.66 20.62 0.62
N ALA A 595 -13.51 21.35 1.31
CA ALA A 595 -14.27 20.80 2.42
C ALA A 595 -15.77 20.80 2.15
N ALA A 596 -16.49 19.92 2.84
CA ALA A 596 -17.94 19.90 2.86
C ALA A 596 -18.43 19.94 4.31
N ALA A 597 -19.35 20.83 4.64
CA ALA A 597 -19.99 20.89 5.96
C ALA A 597 -21.40 20.31 5.87
N MET A 598 -21.72 19.32 6.72
CA MET A 598 -23.09 18.82 6.84
C MET A 598 -23.94 19.83 7.63
N VAL A 599 -24.86 20.48 6.93
CA VAL A 599 -25.73 21.52 7.49
C VAL A 599 -27.02 20.89 8.01
N LYS A 600 -27.15 20.86 9.32
CA LYS A 600 -28.36 20.51 10.08
C LYS A 600 -28.63 21.56 11.15
N ARG A 601 -29.82 21.59 11.77
CA ARG A 601 -30.13 22.51 12.89
C ARG A 601 -29.01 22.55 13.93
N GLY A 602 -28.44 23.73 14.16
CA GLY A 602 -27.32 23.93 15.09
C GLY A 602 -25.91 23.76 14.51
N SER A 603 -25.76 23.52 13.20
CA SER A 603 -24.45 23.36 12.51
C SER A 603 -23.70 24.66 12.22
N LEU A 604 -24.26 25.82 12.54
CA LEU A 604 -23.60 27.10 12.29
C LEU A 604 -22.19 27.19 12.93
N PRO A 605 -21.96 26.73 14.18
CA PRO A 605 -20.63 26.72 14.78
C PRO A 605 -19.63 25.81 14.04
N LEU A 606 -20.11 24.71 13.43
CA LEU A 606 -19.26 23.85 12.60
C LEU A 606 -18.85 24.60 11.32
N VAL A 607 -19.80 25.25 10.63
CA VAL A 607 -19.53 26.03 9.43
C VAL A 607 -18.57 27.17 9.74
N GLU A 608 -18.78 27.87 10.85
CA GLU A 608 -17.91 28.94 11.33
C GLU A 608 -16.50 28.42 11.63
N TYR A 609 -16.38 27.29 12.35
CA TYR A 609 -15.09 26.67 12.63
C TYR A 609 -14.36 26.30 11.34
N MET A 610 -15.03 25.66 10.39
CA MET A 610 -14.43 25.27 9.12
C MET A 610 -14.00 26.49 8.30
N ALA A 611 -14.87 27.50 8.17
CA ALA A 611 -14.59 28.67 7.34
C ALA A 611 -13.52 29.58 7.93
N GLN A 612 -13.51 29.79 9.25
CA GLN A 612 -12.58 30.73 9.89
C GLN A 612 -11.27 30.08 10.35
N TRP A 613 -11.34 28.86 10.88
CA TRP A 613 -10.20 28.22 11.52
C TRP A 613 -9.53 27.22 10.60
N LEU A 614 -10.29 26.30 10.01
CA LEU A 614 -9.74 25.20 9.22
C LEU A 614 -9.26 25.63 7.83
N LEU A 615 -10.09 26.39 7.11
CA LEU A 615 -9.84 26.75 5.71
C LEU A 615 -9.21 28.14 5.60
N GLN A 616 -8.56 28.37 4.46
CA GLN A 616 -7.93 29.63 4.14
C GLN A 616 -8.33 30.10 2.72
N PRO A 617 -9.24 31.09 2.60
CA PRO A 617 -9.72 31.57 1.30
C PRO A 617 -8.61 32.06 0.37
N SER A 618 -7.54 32.64 0.93
CA SER A 618 -6.39 33.13 0.16
C SER A 618 -5.60 32.01 -0.53
N ARG A 619 -5.69 30.78 -0.01
CA ARG A 619 -5.08 29.58 -0.59
C ARG A 619 -5.92 28.98 -1.72
N GLY A 620 -7.15 29.46 -1.91
CA GLY A 620 -8.10 28.89 -2.86
C GLY A 620 -8.91 27.73 -2.28
N ASP A 621 -8.89 27.55 -0.96
CA ASP A 621 -9.74 26.59 -0.27
C ASP A 621 -11.22 26.87 -0.56
N SER A 622 -12.02 25.81 -0.58
CA SER A 622 -13.46 25.91 -0.86
C SER A 622 -14.28 25.13 0.15
N LEU A 623 -15.49 25.64 0.44
CA LEU A 623 -16.45 25.00 1.32
C LEU A 623 -17.76 24.73 0.57
N LEU A 624 -18.19 23.47 0.58
CA LEU A 624 -19.48 23.01 0.09
C LEU A 624 -20.44 22.84 1.27
N LEU A 625 -21.68 23.29 1.14
CA LEU A 625 -22.71 23.03 2.15
C LEU A 625 -23.55 21.84 1.71
N VAL A 626 -23.62 20.81 2.54
CA VAL A 626 -24.41 19.60 2.26
C VAL A 626 -25.63 19.58 3.17
N GLN A 627 -26.81 19.78 2.61
CA GLN A 627 -28.09 19.75 3.33
C GLN A 627 -28.67 18.35 3.24
N ALA A 628 -28.81 17.67 4.37
CA ALA A 628 -29.59 16.43 4.43
C ALA A 628 -31.08 16.79 4.50
N GLU A 629 -31.83 16.46 3.45
CA GLU A 629 -33.29 16.60 3.46
C GLU A 629 -33.90 15.45 4.26
N ASP A 630 -34.88 15.72 5.10
CA ASP A 630 -35.64 14.64 5.73
C ASP A 630 -36.43 13.91 4.63
N PRO A 631 -36.24 12.59 4.42
CA PRO A 631 -36.92 11.86 3.36
C PRO A 631 -38.45 11.89 3.50
N ASN A 632 -38.97 12.15 4.70
CA ASN A 632 -40.41 12.34 4.93
C ASN A 632 -40.90 13.74 4.55
N ALA A 633 -39.99 14.70 4.35
CA ALA A 633 -40.32 16.09 4.04
C ALA A 633 -40.67 16.33 2.56
N GLY A 634 -40.52 15.34 1.67
CA GLY A 634 -40.88 15.37 0.23
C GLY A 634 -40.23 16.50 -0.60
N PRO A 635 -40.12 16.37 -1.94
CA PRO A 635 -39.40 17.35 -2.75
C PRO A 635 -40.07 18.73 -2.71
N LEU A 636 -39.26 19.74 -2.42
CA LEU A 636 -39.60 21.16 -2.45
C LEU A 636 -39.92 21.61 -3.89
N LYS A 637 -41.20 21.58 -4.28
CA LYS A 637 -41.67 22.30 -5.48
C LYS A 637 -41.89 23.78 -5.15
N VAL A 638 -40.82 24.52 -4.89
CA VAL A 638 -40.88 26.00 -4.86
C VAL A 638 -40.22 26.52 -6.13
N SER A 639 -41.06 26.78 -7.12
CA SER A 639 -40.74 27.56 -8.31
C SER A 639 -40.43 29.00 -7.88
N LEU A 640 -39.15 29.31 -7.62
CA LEU A 640 -38.62 30.67 -7.56
C LEU A 640 -38.40 31.19 -8.99
N ALA A 641 -39.51 31.34 -9.71
CA ALA A 641 -39.58 32.08 -10.96
C ALA A 641 -40.74 33.07 -10.81
N GLY A 642 -40.43 34.26 -10.28
CA GLY A 642 -41.44 35.31 -10.14
C GLY A 642 -41.07 36.38 -9.11
N THR A 643 -40.73 37.55 -9.65
CA THR A 643 -40.82 38.88 -9.01
C THR A 643 -39.86 39.20 -7.85
N GLY A 644 -38.81 39.94 -8.19
CA GLY A 644 -38.26 40.94 -7.28
C GLY A 644 -39.32 42.02 -7.03
N GLY A 645 -39.64 42.25 -5.76
CA GLY A 645 -40.61 43.27 -5.35
C GLY A 645 -41.03 43.13 -3.90
N ALA A 646 -40.41 43.92 -3.02
CA ALA A 646 -40.84 44.34 -1.69
C ALA A 646 -41.81 43.41 -0.90
N ALA A 647 -41.25 42.59 0.01
CA ALA A 647 -42.01 41.97 1.10
C ALA A 647 -41.36 42.34 2.45
N ALA A 648 -41.52 43.59 2.87
CA ALA A 648 -41.09 44.09 4.19
C ALA A 648 -42.26 44.34 5.16
N GLY A 649 -43.48 43.84 4.87
CA GLY A 649 -44.69 44.22 5.61
C GLY A 649 -45.68 43.10 5.95
N ALA A 650 -45.28 41.84 5.98
CA ALA A 650 -46.19 40.76 6.38
C ALA A 650 -46.29 40.67 7.93
N SER A 651 -47.47 40.98 8.46
CA SER A 651 -47.81 40.88 9.89
C SER A 651 -47.64 39.45 10.43
N PRO A 652 -47.13 39.26 11.66
CA PRO A 652 -46.93 37.94 12.28
C PRO A 652 -48.20 37.08 12.42
N ALA A 653 -49.39 37.66 12.27
CA ALA A 653 -50.66 36.93 12.32
C ALA A 653 -50.90 36.01 11.09
N GLY A 654 -50.24 36.26 9.96
CA GLY A 654 -50.37 35.43 8.74
C GLY A 654 -49.57 34.12 8.76
N LEU A 655 -48.60 33.99 9.67
CA LEU A 655 -47.72 32.81 9.78
C LEU A 655 -48.35 31.64 10.57
N ALA A 656 -49.48 31.87 11.25
CA ALA A 656 -50.14 30.87 12.09
C ALA A 656 -50.89 29.77 11.31
N LYS A 657 -50.93 29.83 9.96
CA LYS A 657 -51.56 28.81 9.11
C LYS A 657 -50.58 28.03 8.22
N LEU A 658 -49.27 28.27 8.35
CA LEU A 658 -48.28 27.46 7.64
C LEU A 658 -48.23 26.06 8.27
N SER A 659 -48.19 25.04 7.43
CA SER A 659 -48.04 23.67 7.92
C SER A 659 -46.72 23.55 8.69
N VAL A 660 -46.66 22.65 9.67
CA VAL A 660 -45.41 22.34 10.41
C VAL A 660 -44.25 22.04 9.44
N ARG A 661 -44.57 21.46 8.28
CA ARG A 661 -43.63 21.19 7.18
C ARG A 661 -43.08 22.48 6.56
N ASP A 662 -43.92 23.45 6.21
CA ASP A 662 -43.46 24.71 5.65
C ASP A 662 -42.59 25.48 6.65
N GLN A 663 -42.89 25.39 7.94
CA GLN A 663 -42.06 25.98 8.99
C GLN A 663 -40.68 25.30 9.09
N GLN A 664 -40.60 23.98 8.99
CA GLN A 664 -39.33 23.24 8.98
C GLN A 664 -38.48 23.57 7.75
N VAL A 665 -39.11 23.65 6.57
CA VAL A 665 -38.47 24.04 5.32
C VAL A 665 -37.90 25.45 5.40
N LEU A 666 -38.69 26.42 5.87
CA LEU A 666 -38.24 27.80 6.04
C LEU A 666 -37.10 27.89 7.08
N ALA A 667 -37.15 27.09 8.15
CA ALA A 667 -36.08 27.04 9.14
C ALA A 667 -34.77 26.49 8.54
N ALA A 668 -34.85 25.41 7.74
CA ALA A 668 -33.68 24.85 7.05
C ALA A 668 -33.10 25.84 6.03
N GLN A 669 -33.95 26.53 5.27
CA GLN A 669 -33.52 27.55 4.31
C GLN A 669 -32.85 28.75 4.99
N ARG A 670 -33.43 29.27 6.08
CA ARG A 670 -32.81 30.34 6.88
C ARG A 670 -31.45 29.92 7.42
N GLN A 671 -31.32 28.67 7.84
CA GLN A 671 -30.06 28.15 8.33
C GLN A 671 -28.99 28.08 7.23
N ILE A 672 -29.35 27.67 6.03
CA ILE A 672 -28.44 27.66 4.88
C ILE A 672 -28.02 29.08 4.51
N MET A 673 -28.95 30.03 4.46
CA MET A 673 -28.61 31.43 4.20
C MET A 673 -27.65 31.98 5.26
N SER A 674 -27.86 31.66 6.53
CA SER A 674 -26.96 32.04 7.62
C SER A 674 -25.57 31.37 7.50
N ALA A 675 -25.53 30.09 7.11
CA ALA A 675 -24.29 29.38 6.83
C ALA A 675 -23.53 30.01 5.64
N GLN A 676 -24.23 30.30 4.54
CA GLN A 676 -23.66 30.99 3.37
C GLN A 676 -23.11 32.36 3.74
N GLN A 677 -23.87 33.15 4.52
CA GLN A 677 -23.42 34.45 5.00
C GLN A 677 -22.17 34.32 5.88
N THR A 678 -22.13 33.32 6.77
CA THR A 678 -20.95 33.07 7.63
C THR A 678 -19.70 32.77 6.80
N VAL A 679 -19.83 32.01 5.72
CA VAL A 679 -18.72 31.69 4.80
C VAL A 679 -18.27 32.93 4.04
N VAL A 680 -19.19 33.75 3.54
CA VAL A 680 -18.86 35.02 2.88
C VAL A 680 -18.15 35.97 3.85
N MET A 681 -18.63 36.07 5.09
CA MET A 681 -18.01 36.91 6.14
C MET A 681 -16.62 36.41 6.54
N ALA A 682 -16.31 35.12 6.35
CA ALA A 682 -14.98 34.56 6.55
C ALA A 682 -14.00 34.89 5.39
N GLY A 683 -14.44 35.61 4.35
CA GLY A 683 -13.59 36.09 3.27
C GLY A 683 -13.56 35.21 2.01
N PHE A 684 -14.48 34.25 1.88
CA PHE A 684 -14.63 33.48 0.65
C PHE A 684 -15.26 34.33 -0.45
N LYS A 685 -14.60 34.39 -1.62
CA LYS A 685 -15.03 35.22 -2.76
C LYS A 685 -16.36 34.76 -3.37
N GLN A 686 -16.67 33.46 -3.26
CA GLN A 686 -17.87 32.86 -3.83
C GLN A 686 -18.78 32.39 -2.70
N THR A 687 -20.09 32.63 -2.86
CA THR A 687 -21.10 31.99 -2.03
C THR A 687 -20.95 30.48 -2.16
N PRO A 688 -20.87 29.73 -1.04
CA PRO A 688 -20.66 28.29 -1.12
C PRO A 688 -21.85 27.62 -1.78
N ASN A 689 -21.56 26.66 -2.66
CA ASN A 689 -22.57 25.83 -3.30
C ASN A 689 -23.30 25.02 -2.23
N VAL A 690 -24.60 24.82 -2.45
CA VAL A 690 -25.45 24.00 -1.59
C VAL A 690 -25.87 22.77 -2.37
N VAL A 691 -25.61 21.60 -1.81
CA VAL A 691 -26.02 20.31 -2.38
C VAL A 691 -26.99 19.67 -1.42
N ALA A 692 -28.22 19.50 -1.87
CA ALA A 692 -29.23 18.70 -1.16
C ALA A 692 -28.93 17.20 -1.37
N VAL A 693 -29.01 16.43 -0.29
CA VAL A 693 -28.91 14.96 -0.31
C VAL A 693 -30.13 14.35 0.35
N ASP A 694 -30.62 13.25 -0.23
CA ASP A 694 -31.81 12.55 0.25
C ASP A 694 -31.52 11.82 1.58
N GLY A 695 -31.90 12.44 2.69
CA GLY A 695 -31.67 11.90 4.03
C GLY A 695 -30.21 11.98 4.49
N GLU A 696 -29.98 11.43 5.67
CA GLU A 696 -28.62 11.24 6.21
C GLU A 696 -27.97 9.96 5.67
N LYS A 697 -28.30 9.57 4.44
CA LYS A 697 -27.73 8.39 3.80
C LYS A 697 -26.27 8.64 3.52
N VAL A 698 -25.41 7.82 4.13
CA VAL A 698 -23.96 7.93 4.03
C VAL A 698 -23.52 7.79 2.58
N GLU A 699 -24.21 6.97 1.79
CA GLU A 699 -23.93 6.71 0.38
C GLU A 699 -24.01 7.98 -0.47
N GLU A 700 -25.01 8.84 -0.21
CA GLU A 700 -25.17 10.11 -0.93
C GLU A 700 -24.07 11.12 -0.55
N VAL A 701 -23.72 11.19 0.74
CA VAL A 701 -22.61 12.04 1.20
C VAL A 701 -21.30 11.58 0.55
N VAL A 702 -21.03 10.27 0.52
CA VAL A 702 -19.84 9.68 -0.12
C VAL A 702 -19.83 9.96 -1.62
N ARG A 703 -20.99 9.92 -2.29
CA ARG A 703 -21.12 10.27 -3.71
C ARG A 703 -20.78 11.75 -3.95
N VAL A 704 -21.30 12.66 -3.12
CA VAL A 704 -20.99 14.10 -3.21
C VAL A 704 -19.50 14.36 -2.98
N VAL A 705 -18.92 13.70 -1.98
CA VAL A 705 -17.48 13.77 -1.65
C VAL A 705 -16.62 13.34 -2.84
N GLY A 706 -16.92 12.19 -3.44
CA GLY A 706 -16.18 11.69 -4.60
C GLY A 706 -16.35 12.58 -5.84
N GLY A 707 -17.56 13.10 -6.08
CA GLY A 707 -17.86 13.94 -7.24
C GLY A 707 -17.16 15.30 -7.22
N HIS A 708 -16.93 15.87 -6.03
CA HIS A 708 -16.29 17.19 -5.87
C HIS A 708 -14.82 17.11 -5.40
N SER A 709 -14.30 15.89 -5.21
CA SER A 709 -12.97 15.63 -4.63
C SER A 709 -12.80 16.35 -3.28
N ILE A 710 -13.79 16.21 -2.41
CA ILE A 710 -13.76 16.78 -1.07
C ILE A 710 -12.68 16.05 -0.26
N SER A 711 -11.76 16.81 0.34
CA SER A 711 -10.69 16.30 1.20
C SER A 711 -11.08 16.27 2.68
N VAL A 712 -11.99 17.14 3.13
CA VAL A 712 -12.50 17.15 4.53
C VAL A 712 -14.03 17.23 4.58
N VAL A 713 -14.67 16.36 5.37
CA VAL A 713 -16.12 16.39 5.64
C VAL A 713 -16.37 16.72 7.11
N GLY A 714 -17.05 17.82 7.38
CA GLY A 714 -17.49 18.23 8.71
C GLY A 714 -18.81 17.58 9.13
N TYR A 715 -18.82 16.99 10.31
CA TYR A 715 -19.97 16.35 10.93
C TYR A 715 -20.22 16.93 12.33
N LEU A 716 -21.42 17.47 12.57
CA LEU A 716 -21.83 18.00 13.87
C LEU A 716 -22.31 16.88 14.79
N LEU A 717 -21.71 16.80 15.98
CA LEU A 717 -22.11 15.93 17.07
C LEU A 717 -22.78 16.73 18.21
N PRO A 718 -23.78 16.15 18.89
CA PRO A 718 -24.25 16.69 20.16
C PRO A 718 -23.11 16.81 21.17
N ARG A 719 -23.25 17.73 22.14
CA ARG A 719 -22.27 17.95 23.20
C ARG A 719 -21.95 16.65 23.96
N VAL A 720 -23.00 16.01 24.46
CA VAL A 720 -22.91 14.76 25.21
C VAL A 720 -23.44 13.66 24.33
N ILE A 721 -22.53 12.77 23.90
CA ILE A 721 -22.91 11.56 23.18
C ILE A 721 -22.65 10.35 24.07
N THR A 722 -23.70 9.57 24.32
CA THR A 722 -23.56 8.28 24.99
C THR A 722 -22.98 7.23 24.05
N GLN A 723 -23.31 7.33 22.76
CA GLN A 723 -22.82 6.48 21.68
C GLN A 723 -22.54 7.31 20.43
N VAL A 724 -21.51 6.91 19.67
CA VAL A 724 -21.21 7.53 18.38
C VAL A 724 -22.26 7.07 17.36
N PRO A 725 -22.91 7.98 16.61
CA PRO A 725 -23.94 7.58 15.67
C PRO A 725 -23.44 6.61 14.60
N ALA A 726 -24.22 5.56 14.29
CA ALA A 726 -23.80 4.49 13.38
C ALA A 726 -23.44 5.00 11.97
N HIS A 727 -24.18 5.98 11.45
CA HIS A 727 -23.88 6.61 10.17
C HIS A 727 -22.57 7.42 10.18
N LEU A 728 -22.16 7.99 11.32
CA LEU A 728 -20.85 8.63 11.43
C LEU A 728 -19.74 7.58 11.39
N VAL A 729 -19.93 6.43 12.06
CA VAL A 729 -18.97 5.31 11.99
C VAL A 729 -18.83 4.81 10.56
N GLN A 730 -19.96 4.62 9.86
CA GLN A 730 -19.98 4.23 8.45
C GLN A 730 -19.30 5.29 7.57
N LEU A 731 -19.57 6.58 7.79
CA LEU A 731 -18.92 7.67 7.06
C LEU A 731 -17.41 7.68 7.29
N VAL A 732 -16.94 7.56 8.53
CA VAL A 732 -15.51 7.45 8.87
C VAL A 732 -14.87 6.22 8.22
N HIS A 733 -15.63 5.17 7.91
CA HIS A 733 -15.11 3.97 7.26
C HIS A 733 -15.06 4.09 5.73
N THR A 734 -16.11 4.60 5.10
CA THR A 734 -16.31 4.56 3.64
C THR A 734 -15.90 5.84 2.92
N CYS A 735 -15.80 6.95 3.64
CA CYS A 735 -15.51 8.24 3.04
C CYS A 735 -14.08 8.33 2.50
N ARG A 736 -13.93 8.96 1.33
CA ARG A 736 -12.63 9.27 0.71
C ARG A 736 -12.00 10.58 1.19
N ALA A 737 -12.71 11.28 2.06
CA ALA A 737 -12.27 12.48 2.76
C ALA A 737 -11.93 12.16 4.22
N ALA A 738 -11.09 12.96 4.84
CA ALA A 738 -10.98 12.98 6.29
C ALA A 738 -12.29 13.49 6.92
N VAL A 739 -12.70 12.92 8.04
CA VAL A 739 -13.98 13.27 8.69
C VAL A 739 -13.70 14.08 9.95
N LEU A 740 -14.12 15.35 9.94
CA LEU A 740 -14.05 16.26 11.08
C LEU A 740 -15.29 16.09 11.96
N CYS A 741 -15.11 15.52 13.14
CA CYS A 741 -16.12 15.39 14.16
C CYS A 741 -16.10 16.63 15.07
N PHE A 742 -17.15 17.47 14.99
CA PHE A 742 -17.25 18.72 15.75
C PHE A 742 -18.37 18.63 16.78
N LYS A 743 -18.06 18.84 18.07
CA LYS A 743 -19.08 18.85 19.12
C LYS A 743 -19.67 20.24 19.32
N GLN A 744 -20.98 20.29 19.50
CA GLN A 744 -21.67 21.52 19.88
C GLN A 744 -21.18 22.01 21.25
N LYS A 745 -20.78 23.29 21.34
CA LYS A 745 -20.41 23.96 22.60
C LYS A 745 -21.67 24.40 23.37
N ASP A 746 -21.53 24.64 24.67
CA ASP A 746 -22.58 25.24 25.49
C ASP A 746 -22.88 26.68 25.06
N GLY A 747 -23.83 26.81 24.15
CA GLY A 747 -24.61 28.02 24.00
C GLY A 747 -26.04 27.68 24.33
N LYS A 748 -26.71 28.50 25.16
CA LYS A 748 -28.18 28.48 25.20
C LYS A 748 -28.64 28.78 23.77
N LEU A 749 -29.25 27.79 23.11
CA LEU A 749 -29.82 27.88 21.77
C LEU A 749 -30.91 28.94 21.70
#